data_AF-A0A839Q7W4-F1
#
_entry.id   AF-A0A839Q7W4-F1
#
_cell.length_a   1.000
_cell.length_b   1.000
_cell.length_c   1.000
_cell.angle_alpha   90.00
_cell.angle_beta   90.00
_cell.angle_gamma   90.00
#
_symmetry.space_group_name_H-M   'P 1'
#
loop_
_entity.id
_entity.type
_entity.pdbx_description
1 polymer ?
#
loop_
_entity_poly.entity_id
_entity_poly.type
_entity_poly.pdbx_seq_one_letter_code
_entity_poly.pdbx_strand_id
1 'polypeptide(L)'
;MNLRARSVAAALTVVAAVGASSGWTAHAQPYAVAANADTVSPAINWLQLGLSDRVEIIGANQPSNTQIPVPSGVGPSVLTGQLGSIVYVTDGRVDVLDDRGVLLGAIPVPPGAASVPFSVDVAAARVSDGKATLSFVLRDAGDDADTCSQQPSVTLTQLTTAFSGPTPDPTTVAGFLPGYLDRIVIRTGPDPSVHQQQAALDLVARLTRLYRPMPVRIEVDSGTAPIPAARDTRVIEVTERGAAGLTVTRPGTPDAVLVISGTGGELVDQVALFTDRRLRLAQTSSAATLSAHETVNPSSTIKTFDQLDITGQTSVLGTQTLYAGFDVASFGVGPISSATVHVRANYTPVSGGEGSVLVRSGTTILASRSLDESGVLDITGDIPGEVVTSSVGLALELRYIPRQECAPLNDRLTFALDPGSTVTVTPGTNNRGGFPALPMAFTPEFDVALDSPDHLRFAAEAVNLIAQQTQTSLRPNVIPFDDAARSGSGLLVVAGGPDLAAAGMNAPMLPGEADTVNVSGPTGTLVDLDAPLGMLQAFTHNGRGVLAITGTGDWTLVDATLDHIRGLPDRWSGLTGDVVATGIAGDTVTLSINEGASMPHQPAPAQGWAWWAWASAAAVGVAATIAATVLVVRRRTPAR
;
A
#
# COMPACT_ATOMS: atom_id res chain seq x y z
N MET A 1 58.99 37.81 -37.71
CA MET A 1 60.32 38.03 -38.29
C MET A 1 61.30 37.14 -37.52
N ASN A 2 61.93 36.19 -38.22
CA ASN A 2 63.07 35.32 -37.89
C ASN A 2 62.96 34.38 -36.67
N LEU A 3 62.86 33.04 -36.83
CA LEU A 3 63.78 32.02 -37.39
C LEU A 3 64.85 31.49 -36.41
N ARG A 4 64.80 30.17 -36.25
CA ARG A 4 65.87 29.17 -36.02
C ARG A 4 66.41 29.05 -34.59
N ALA A 5 66.25 27.91 -33.91
CA ALA A 5 66.66 26.53 -34.21
C ALA A 5 68.09 26.19 -33.73
N ARG A 6 68.14 25.05 -33.03
CA ARG A 6 69.14 23.99 -33.13
C ARG A 6 70.41 24.06 -32.25
N SER A 7 70.35 23.21 -31.20
CA SER A 7 71.14 21.98 -31.01
C SER A 7 72.56 22.03 -30.42
N VAL A 8 72.69 21.30 -29.30
CA VAL A 8 73.57 20.11 -29.08
C VAL A 8 74.85 20.26 -28.25
N ALA A 9 74.94 19.29 -27.32
CA ALA A 9 76.10 18.55 -26.79
C ALA A 9 76.77 19.00 -25.47
N ALA A 10 76.51 18.16 -24.45
CA ALA A 10 77.49 17.34 -23.69
C ALA A 10 78.50 18.06 -22.77
N ALA A 11 78.93 17.54 -21.62
CA ALA A 11 78.58 16.39 -20.75
C ALA A 11 79.47 16.49 -19.49
N LEU A 12 79.20 15.62 -18.51
CA LEU A 12 79.96 15.28 -17.28
C LEU A 12 79.83 16.26 -16.09
N THR A 13 79.14 16.00 -14.96
CA THR A 13 78.94 14.84 -14.03
C THR A 13 79.59 15.15 -12.68
N VAL A 14 78.85 14.88 -11.59
CA VAL A 14 79.24 14.23 -10.30
C VAL A 14 78.24 14.73 -9.23
N VAL A 15 77.13 14.02 -8.97
CA VAL A 15 76.91 12.87 -8.05
C VAL A 15 76.45 13.29 -6.64
N ALA A 16 75.21 12.89 -6.28
CA ALA A 16 74.86 12.03 -5.14
C ALA A 16 73.55 12.46 -4.43
N ALA A 17 72.52 11.61 -4.53
CA ALA A 17 71.63 11.17 -3.43
C ALA A 17 70.34 10.59 -4.03
N VAL A 18 70.35 9.29 -4.35
CA VAL A 18 69.14 8.53 -4.67
C VAL A 18 68.62 7.93 -3.36
N GLY A 19 67.45 8.40 -2.93
CA GLY A 19 66.67 7.78 -1.88
C GLY A 19 65.98 6.52 -2.40
N ALA A 20 66.10 5.44 -1.65
CA ALA A 20 65.50 4.16 -1.93
C ALA A 20 63.97 4.19 -1.74
N SER A 21 63.23 3.66 -2.71
CA SER A 21 61.90 3.10 -2.49
C SER A 21 61.89 1.68 -3.04
N SER A 22 61.98 0.72 -2.13
CA SER A 22 61.83 -0.72 -2.35
C SER A 22 60.46 -1.03 -2.96
N GLY A 23 60.46 -1.75 -4.08
CA GLY A 23 59.27 -2.26 -4.73
C GLY A 23 58.56 -3.30 -3.87
N TRP A 24 57.23 -3.21 -3.84
CA TRP A 24 56.36 -4.26 -3.34
C TRP A 24 55.85 -5.03 -4.55
N THR A 25 56.39 -6.23 -4.74
CA THR A 25 55.85 -7.23 -5.66
C THR A 25 54.53 -7.74 -5.09
N ALA A 26 53.41 -7.38 -5.73
CA ALA A 26 52.12 -7.98 -5.43
C ALA A 26 52.09 -9.41 -5.98
N HIS A 27 52.07 -10.39 -5.08
CA HIS A 27 51.76 -11.78 -5.42
C HIS A 27 50.25 -11.92 -5.65
N ALA A 28 49.86 -12.34 -6.84
CA ALA A 28 48.50 -12.78 -7.12
C ALA A 28 48.20 -14.03 -6.28
N GLN A 29 47.27 -13.91 -5.33
CA GLN A 29 46.69 -15.07 -4.65
C GLN A 29 45.70 -15.76 -5.59
N PRO A 30 45.66 -17.11 -5.61
CA PRO A 30 44.75 -17.85 -6.47
C PRO A 30 43.29 -17.57 -6.09
N TYR A 31 42.47 -17.46 -7.13
CA TYR A 31 41.01 -17.47 -7.16
C TYR A 31 40.37 -18.10 -5.90
N ALA A 32 39.95 -17.26 -4.95
CA ALA A 32 38.90 -17.62 -4.03
C ALA A 32 37.59 -17.61 -4.82
N VAL A 33 36.86 -18.72 -4.78
CA VAL A 33 35.47 -18.81 -5.26
C VAL A 33 34.72 -17.62 -4.70
N ALA A 34 34.18 -16.77 -5.58
CA ALA A 34 33.42 -15.59 -5.20
C ALA A 34 32.32 -16.03 -4.21
N ALA A 35 32.44 -15.58 -2.97
CA ALA A 35 31.31 -15.62 -2.04
C ALA A 35 30.14 -14.91 -2.73
N ASN A 36 28.97 -15.54 -2.69
CA ASN A 36 27.73 -14.92 -3.13
C ASN A 36 27.59 -13.58 -2.40
N ALA A 37 27.85 -12.46 -3.07
CA ALA A 37 27.49 -11.16 -2.55
C ALA A 37 25.96 -11.14 -2.43
N ASP A 38 25.46 -11.03 -1.20
CA ASP A 38 24.04 -10.94 -0.92
C ASP A 38 23.47 -9.71 -1.63
N THR A 39 22.30 -9.88 -2.25
CA THR A 39 21.57 -8.76 -2.83
C THR A 39 20.92 -7.98 -1.70
N VAL A 40 21.12 -6.65 -1.70
CA VAL A 40 20.53 -5.74 -0.71
C VAL A 40 19.36 -5.04 -1.38
N SER A 41 18.19 -5.13 -0.78
CA SER A 41 17.02 -4.39 -1.25
C SER A 41 17.22 -2.90 -1.04
N PRO A 42 16.64 -2.05 -1.90
CA PRO A 42 16.34 -0.67 -1.52
C PRO A 42 15.61 -0.66 -0.17
N ALA A 43 15.82 0.39 0.62
CA ALA A 43 15.15 0.52 1.90
C ALA A 43 13.63 0.64 1.70
N ILE A 44 12.86 -0.25 2.32
CA ILE A 44 11.41 -0.31 2.21
C ILE A 44 10.80 0.49 3.35
N ASN A 45 9.88 1.40 3.03
CA ASN A 45 9.18 2.19 4.04
C ASN A 45 8.29 1.30 4.92
N TRP A 46 8.26 1.56 6.23
CA TRP A 46 7.45 0.81 7.17
C TRP A 46 5.95 0.81 6.84
N LEU A 47 5.40 1.89 6.28
CA LEU A 47 4.02 1.94 5.78
C LEU A 47 3.77 0.89 4.69
N GLN A 48 4.74 0.69 3.79
CA GLN A 48 4.66 -0.33 2.74
C GLN A 48 4.74 -1.75 3.31
N LEU A 49 5.36 -1.92 4.48
CA LEU A 49 5.38 -3.17 5.24
C LEU A 49 4.12 -3.36 6.11
N GLY A 50 3.16 -2.42 6.08
CA GLY A 50 1.97 -2.45 6.93
C GLY A 50 2.23 -2.06 8.38
N LEU A 51 3.31 -1.31 8.64
CA LEU A 51 3.71 -0.81 9.95
C LEU A 51 3.55 0.70 10.04
N SER A 52 3.49 1.24 11.25
CA SER A 52 3.57 2.69 11.47
C SER A 52 4.97 3.20 11.11
N ASP A 53 5.10 4.25 10.30
CA ASP A 53 6.40 4.92 10.06
C ASP A 53 6.85 5.78 11.24
N ARG A 54 6.04 5.85 12.30
CA ARG A 54 6.29 6.57 13.55
C ARG A 54 6.33 5.62 14.75
N VAL A 55 7.37 5.73 15.56
CA VAL A 55 7.48 5.07 16.86
C VAL A 55 7.73 6.14 17.92
N GLU A 56 6.77 6.30 18.83
CA GLU A 56 6.94 7.17 19.99
C GLU A 56 7.48 6.37 21.17
N ILE A 57 8.53 6.90 21.80
CA ILE A 57 9.18 6.29 22.95
C ILE A 57 9.06 7.28 24.09
N ILE A 58 8.30 6.90 25.12
CA ILE A 58 8.00 7.75 26.27
C ILE A 58 8.53 7.06 27.52
N GLY A 59 9.27 7.81 28.32
CA GLY A 59 9.89 7.34 29.55
C GLY A 59 11.21 6.60 29.30
N ALA A 60 12.09 6.68 30.29
CA ALA A 60 13.35 5.96 30.27
C ALA A 60 13.14 4.47 30.60
N ASN A 61 13.94 3.60 29.99
CA ASN A 61 14.01 2.16 30.23
C ASN A 61 12.70 1.39 29.94
N GLN A 62 11.77 1.98 29.17
CA GLN A 62 10.55 1.32 28.72
C GLN A 62 10.72 0.82 27.28
N PRO A 63 10.45 -0.48 26.99
CA PRO A 63 10.51 -1.00 25.64
C PRO A 63 9.28 -0.62 24.81
N SER A 64 9.52 -0.10 23.61
CA SER A 64 8.53 0.05 22.54
C SER A 64 8.81 -1.01 21.47
N ASN A 65 7.93 -2.01 21.36
CA ASN A 65 8.16 -3.17 20.48
C ASN A 65 7.48 -3.00 19.12
N THR A 66 8.13 -3.43 18.05
CA THR A 66 7.55 -3.50 16.71
C THR A 66 7.99 -4.78 16.01
N GLN A 67 7.08 -5.42 15.27
CA GLN A 67 7.37 -6.63 14.50
C GLN A 67 7.46 -6.31 13.02
N ILE A 68 8.65 -6.46 12.44
CA ILE A 68 8.89 -6.25 11.02
C ILE A 68 8.63 -7.55 10.27
N PRO A 69 7.74 -7.60 9.27
CA PRO A 69 7.57 -8.79 8.45
C PRO A 69 8.83 -9.05 7.61
N VAL A 70 9.27 -10.30 7.58
CA VAL A 70 10.50 -10.73 6.90
C VAL A 70 10.15 -11.86 5.92
N PRO A 71 10.32 -11.63 4.62
CA PRO A 71 10.08 -12.65 3.61
C PRO A 71 11.02 -13.85 3.72
N SER A 72 10.57 -14.98 3.20
CA SER A 72 11.34 -16.22 3.31
C SER A 72 12.65 -16.13 2.52
N GLY A 73 13.77 -16.44 3.17
CA GLY A 73 15.08 -16.50 2.51
C GLY A 73 15.85 -15.17 2.52
N VAL A 74 15.33 -14.14 3.19
CA VAL A 74 16.03 -12.87 3.43
C VAL A 74 15.98 -12.52 4.92
N GLY A 75 16.87 -11.64 5.36
CA GLY A 75 16.88 -11.04 6.69
C GLY A 75 16.85 -9.52 6.61
N PRO A 76 16.39 -8.80 7.65
CA PRO A 76 16.59 -7.36 7.73
C PRO A 76 18.10 -7.09 7.82
N SER A 77 18.57 -5.98 7.25
CA SER A 77 20.00 -5.64 7.22
C SER A 77 20.27 -4.29 7.86
N VAL A 78 19.58 -3.24 7.43
CA VAL A 78 19.76 -1.88 7.94
C VAL A 78 18.40 -1.25 8.21
N LEU A 79 18.26 -0.68 9.40
CA LEU A 79 17.14 0.19 9.78
C LEU A 79 17.59 1.65 9.69
N THR A 80 16.83 2.50 9.01
CA THR A 80 17.10 3.95 8.95
C THR A 80 15.85 4.77 9.25
N GLY A 81 16.05 6.02 9.66
CA GLY A 81 14.96 6.97 9.91
C GLY A 81 15.46 8.29 10.48
N GLN A 82 14.53 9.08 11.02
CA GLN A 82 14.78 10.34 11.71
C GLN A 82 14.34 10.25 13.16
N LEU A 83 15.23 10.61 14.08
CA LEU A 83 14.92 10.85 15.48
C LEU A 83 14.54 12.32 15.66
N GLY A 84 13.44 12.61 16.32
CA GLY A 84 12.96 13.99 16.55
C GLY A 84 12.03 14.08 17.75
N SER A 85 11.43 15.25 17.97
CA SER A 85 10.55 15.54 19.11
C SER A 85 11.20 15.14 20.44
N ILE A 86 12.47 15.52 20.62
CA ILE A 86 13.26 15.21 21.82
C ILE A 86 12.78 16.12 22.96
N VAL A 87 12.29 15.53 24.03
CA VAL A 87 11.66 16.23 25.16
C VAL A 87 12.28 15.68 26.43
N TYR A 88 12.87 16.56 27.26
CA TYR A 88 13.40 16.22 28.59
C TYR A 88 14.44 15.08 28.64
N VAL A 89 15.17 14.85 27.54
CA VAL A 89 16.25 13.86 27.48
C VAL A 89 17.61 14.51 27.80
N THR A 90 18.38 13.88 28.68
CA THR A 90 19.72 14.30 29.11
C THR A 90 20.74 13.19 28.84
N ASP A 91 21.64 13.42 27.88
CA ASP A 91 22.67 12.44 27.45
C ASP A 91 22.08 11.07 27.08
N GLY A 92 20.94 11.09 26.37
CA GLY A 92 20.17 9.90 26.08
C GLY A 92 20.62 9.16 24.82
N ARG A 93 20.20 7.90 24.73
CA ARG A 93 20.28 7.08 23.52
C ARG A 93 19.09 6.14 23.43
N VAL A 94 18.69 5.78 22.22
CA VAL A 94 17.70 4.72 22.00
C VAL A 94 18.44 3.43 21.69
N ASP A 95 18.38 2.45 22.59
CA ASP A 95 18.87 1.11 22.34
C ASP A 95 17.86 0.39 21.43
N VAL A 96 18.35 -0.26 20.35
CA VAL A 96 17.56 -1.14 19.48
C VAL A 96 17.94 -2.58 19.81
N LEU A 97 16.99 -3.33 20.34
CA LEU A 97 17.18 -4.72 20.79
C LEU A 97 16.36 -5.69 19.92
N ASP A 98 16.74 -6.95 19.88
CA ASP A 98 15.88 -8.03 19.37
C ASP A 98 14.95 -8.60 20.47
N ASP A 99 14.12 -9.59 20.12
CA ASP A 99 13.22 -10.28 21.05
C ASP A 99 13.90 -11.08 22.16
N ARG A 100 15.21 -11.33 22.07
CA ARG A 100 16.02 -11.96 23.12
C ARG A 100 16.60 -10.90 24.07
N GLY A 101 16.42 -9.62 23.78
CA GLY A 101 17.05 -8.51 24.49
C GLY A 101 18.51 -8.28 24.08
N VAL A 102 18.95 -8.82 22.93
CA VAL A 102 20.30 -8.58 22.40
C VAL A 102 20.35 -7.21 21.75
N LEU A 103 21.34 -6.39 22.11
CA LEU A 103 21.57 -5.08 21.51
C LEU A 103 22.06 -5.22 20.06
N LEU A 104 21.27 -4.71 19.13
CA LEU A 104 21.60 -4.63 17.71
C LEU A 104 22.36 -3.34 17.39
N GLY A 105 21.95 -2.23 18.02
CA GLY A 105 22.66 -0.95 17.94
C GLY A 105 22.03 0.11 18.83
N ALA A 106 22.61 1.31 18.83
CA ALA A 106 22.12 2.43 19.62
C ALA A 106 22.08 3.72 18.79
N ILE A 107 21.01 4.49 18.94
CA ILE A 107 20.80 5.78 18.27
C ILE A 107 21.09 6.88 19.30
N PRO A 108 22.12 7.71 19.14
CA PRO A 108 22.39 8.79 20.07
C PRO A 108 21.29 9.85 20.01
N VAL A 109 20.91 10.42 21.16
CA VAL A 109 19.95 11.53 21.28
C VAL A 109 20.73 12.80 21.63
N PRO A 110 21.24 13.55 20.64
CA PRO A 110 22.03 14.75 20.93
C PRO A 110 21.16 15.86 21.53
N PRO A 111 21.68 16.59 22.53
CA PRO A 111 20.92 17.65 23.19
C PRO A 111 20.64 18.81 22.22
N GLY A 112 19.40 19.31 22.24
CA GLY A 112 18.99 20.49 21.47
C GLY A 112 18.83 20.28 19.96
N ALA A 113 18.97 19.06 19.44
CA ALA A 113 18.69 18.77 18.03
C ALA A 113 17.18 18.70 17.76
N ALA A 114 16.72 19.32 16.67
CA ALA A 114 15.31 19.25 16.26
C ALA A 114 14.98 17.91 15.58
N SER A 115 15.90 17.41 14.75
CA SER A 115 15.80 16.12 14.07
C SER A 115 17.19 15.59 13.70
N VAL A 116 17.41 14.29 13.81
CA VAL A 116 18.70 13.61 13.61
C VAL A 116 18.49 12.33 12.80
N PRO A 117 19.10 12.19 11.61
CA PRO A 117 19.03 10.95 10.86
C PRO A 117 19.82 9.86 11.57
N PHE A 118 19.35 8.62 11.49
CA PHE A 118 20.04 7.48 12.05
C PHE A 118 20.08 6.29 11.09
N SER A 119 21.06 5.43 11.30
CA SER A 119 21.20 4.14 10.63
C SER A 119 21.72 3.12 11.64
N VAL A 120 21.03 1.98 11.74
CA VAL A 120 21.35 0.89 12.67
C VAL A 120 21.45 -0.40 11.86
N ASP A 121 22.57 -1.10 12.01
CA ASP A 121 22.71 -2.47 11.50
C ASP A 121 21.82 -3.41 12.33
N VAL A 122 20.90 -4.08 11.64
CA VAL A 122 19.94 -5.03 12.23
C VAL A 122 20.10 -6.42 11.63
N ALA A 123 21.21 -6.70 10.93
CA ALA A 123 21.49 -8.00 10.31
C ALA A 123 21.50 -9.16 11.31
N ALA A 124 21.82 -8.88 12.57
CA ALA A 124 21.81 -9.87 13.65
C ALA A 124 20.42 -10.12 14.28
N ALA A 125 19.38 -9.40 13.84
CA ALA A 125 18.03 -9.54 14.37
C ALA A 125 17.50 -10.96 14.14
N ARG A 126 16.91 -11.56 15.18
CA ARG A 126 16.28 -12.87 15.06
C ARG A 126 14.98 -12.78 14.28
N VAL A 127 14.85 -13.62 13.28
CA VAL A 127 13.60 -13.83 12.54
C VAL A 127 12.91 -15.09 13.08
N SER A 128 11.73 -14.94 13.67
CA SER A 128 10.85 -16.04 14.09
C SER A 128 9.51 -15.88 13.40
N ASP A 129 8.95 -16.98 12.88
CA ASP A 129 7.62 -17.00 12.26
C ASP A 129 7.45 -15.94 11.14
N GLY A 130 8.53 -15.67 10.39
CA GLY A 130 8.54 -14.67 9.33
C GLY A 130 8.49 -13.23 9.82
N LYS A 131 8.85 -12.97 11.08
CA LYS A 131 8.89 -11.63 11.68
C LYS A 131 10.20 -11.40 12.44
N ALA A 132 10.79 -10.21 12.29
CA ALA A 132 11.87 -9.71 13.13
C ALA A 132 11.30 -8.72 14.15
N THR A 133 11.35 -9.07 15.43
CA THR A 133 10.88 -8.16 16.48
C THR A 133 12.02 -7.24 16.90
N LEU A 134 11.79 -5.94 16.81
CA LEU A 134 12.68 -4.90 17.33
C LEU A 134 12.06 -4.25 18.56
N SER A 135 12.87 -3.99 19.58
CA SER A 135 12.49 -3.27 20.79
C SER A 135 13.32 -2.00 20.92
N PHE A 136 12.65 -0.85 20.99
CA PHE A 136 13.29 0.45 21.15
C PHE A 136 13.18 0.89 22.60
N VAL A 137 14.33 1.13 23.25
CA VAL A 137 14.40 1.53 24.66
C VAL A 137 15.15 2.83 24.79
N LEU A 138 14.49 3.90 25.22
CA LEU A 138 15.18 5.14 25.57
C LEU A 138 15.97 4.95 26.87
N ARG A 139 17.28 5.06 26.80
CA ARG A 139 18.18 5.19 27.95
C ARG A 139 18.42 6.67 28.17
N ASP A 140 18.12 7.14 29.37
CA ASP A 140 18.30 8.52 29.77
C ASP A 140 19.06 8.56 31.10
N ALA A 141 19.90 9.57 31.28
CA ALA A 141 20.67 9.78 32.51
C ALA A 141 20.03 10.83 33.43
N GLY A 142 18.82 11.32 33.10
CA GLY A 142 18.03 12.22 33.93
C GLY A 142 17.44 11.54 35.18
N ASP A 143 16.80 12.35 36.02
CA ASP A 143 16.09 11.87 37.20
C ASP A 143 14.87 11.01 36.80
N ASP A 144 14.51 10.04 37.65
CA ASP A 144 13.32 9.21 37.43
C ASP A 144 12.06 10.09 37.36
N ALA A 145 11.37 10.06 36.22
CA ALA A 145 10.14 10.81 36.01
C ALA A 145 8.93 10.12 36.68
N ASP A 146 8.03 10.90 37.28
CA ASP A 146 6.66 10.52 37.66
C ASP A 146 5.62 11.21 36.75
N THR A 147 4.31 11.00 36.99
CA THR A 147 3.24 11.64 36.20
C THR A 147 3.10 13.16 36.41
N CYS A 148 3.78 13.75 37.40
CA CYS A 148 3.81 15.19 37.65
C CYS A 148 5.06 15.87 37.07
N SER A 149 6.08 15.08 36.73
CA SER A 149 7.26 15.50 35.98
C SER A 149 7.08 15.24 34.48
N GLN A 150 7.74 16.04 33.64
CA GLN A 150 7.70 15.81 32.20
C GLN A 150 8.63 14.65 31.84
N GLN A 151 8.05 13.56 31.32
CA GLN A 151 8.83 12.37 30.97
C GLN A 151 9.80 12.63 29.82
N PRO A 152 10.99 12.01 29.82
CA PRO A 152 11.85 12.00 28.65
C PRO A 152 11.12 11.27 27.52
N SER A 153 11.03 11.90 26.36
CA SER A 153 10.45 11.26 25.18
C SER A 153 11.19 11.62 23.90
N VAL A 154 11.13 10.69 22.96
CA VAL A 154 11.65 10.84 21.60
C VAL A 154 10.68 10.19 20.63
N THR A 155 10.66 10.70 19.40
CA THR A 155 9.91 10.10 18.30
C THR A 155 10.87 9.66 17.21
N LEU A 156 10.75 8.43 16.75
CA LEU A 156 11.35 7.96 15.51
C LEU A 156 10.32 8.10 14.38
N THR A 157 10.73 8.62 13.23
CA THR A 157 9.89 8.87 12.04
C THR A 157 10.62 8.47 10.77
N GLN A 158 9.90 8.41 9.64
CA GLN A 158 10.47 8.07 8.33
C GLN A 158 11.20 6.72 8.33
N LEU A 159 10.64 5.74 9.05
CA LEU A 159 11.28 4.46 9.26
C LEU A 159 11.30 3.63 7.97
N THR A 160 12.49 3.15 7.61
CA THR A 160 12.69 2.25 6.47
C THR A 160 13.64 1.11 6.85
N THR A 161 13.40 -0.08 6.29
CA THR A 161 14.23 -1.27 6.49
C THR A 161 14.72 -1.81 5.16
N ALA A 162 16.03 -1.98 5.01
CA ALA A 162 16.62 -2.73 3.91
C ALA A 162 16.74 -4.20 4.30
N PHE A 163 16.58 -5.10 3.33
CA PHE A 163 16.69 -6.54 3.51
C PHE A 163 17.85 -7.08 2.68
N SER A 164 18.46 -8.16 3.12
CA SER A 164 19.50 -8.83 2.36
C SER A 164 19.32 -10.34 2.36
N GLY A 165 19.67 -10.98 1.25
CA GLY A 165 19.76 -12.43 1.20
C GLY A 165 20.37 -12.95 -0.09
N PRO A 166 20.57 -14.26 -0.18
CA PRO A 166 21.16 -14.89 -1.35
C PRO A 166 20.16 -14.90 -2.51
N THR A 167 20.63 -14.48 -3.70
CA THR A 167 19.91 -14.66 -4.96
C THR A 167 20.66 -15.67 -5.84
N PRO A 168 20.57 -16.98 -5.56
CA PRO A 168 21.32 -17.99 -6.29
C PRO A 168 20.81 -18.12 -7.74
N ASP A 169 21.72 -18.55 -8.62
CA ASP A 169 21.36 -18.90 -10.00
C ASP A 169 20.42 -20.12 -9.98
N PRO A 170 19.24 -20.04 -10.62
CA PRO A 170 18.22 -21.05 -10.43
C PRO A 170 18.51 -22.31 -11.24
N THR A 171 18.35 -23.47 -10.60
CA THR A 171 18.52 -24.80 -11.23
C THR A 171 17.20 -25.58 -11.34
N THR A 172 16.17 -25.17 -10.60
CA THR A 172 14.86 -25.82 -10.52
C THR A 172 13.74 -24.80 -10.65
N VAL A 173 12.53 -25.26 -10.99
CA VAL A 173 11.33 -24.41 -11.07
C VAL A 173 11.03 -23.81 -9.69
N ALA A 174 11.11 -24.61 -8.62
CA ALA A 174 10.93 -24.14 -7.24
C ALA A 174 11.97 -23.11 -6.80
N GLY A 175 13.21 -23.25 -7.28
CA GLY A 175 14.32 -22.34 -6.98
C GLY A 175 14.39 -21.12 -7.90
N PHE A 176 13.47 -20.99 -8.87
CA PHE A 176 13.52 -19.90 -9.85
C PHE A 176 13.24 -18.53 -9.23
N LEU A 177 12.32 -18.49 -8.27
CA LEU A 177 11.89 -17.29 -7.55
C LEU A 177 12.50 -17.26 -6.14
N PRO A 178 13.58 -16.48 -5.93
CA PRO A 178 14.19 -16.32 -4.61
C PRO A 178 13.29 -15.49 -3.68
N GLY A 179 13.72 -15.31 -2.41
CA GLY A 179 12.99 -14.51 -1.43
C GLY A 179 12.87 -13.02 -1.77
N TYR A 180 13.78 -12.51 -2.60
CA TYR A 180 13.85 -11.11 -3.01
C TYR A 180 14.32 -10.96 -4.45
N LEU A 181 13.67 -10.05 -5.18
CA LEU A 181 14.02 -9.58 -6.52
C LEU A 181 13.66 -8.09 -6.63
N ASP A 182 14.44 -7.34 -7.41
CA ASP A 182 14.06 -5.98 -7.81
C ASP A 182 13.00 -6.03 -8.92
N ARG A 183 13.18 -6.98 -9.85
CA ARG A 183 12.44 -7.00 -11.10
C ARG A 183 12.14 -8.40 -11.62
N ILE A 184 10.95 -8.57 -12.19
CA ILE A 184 10.59 -9.73 -13.01
C ILE A 184 10.10 -9.22 -14.36
N VAL A 185 10.66 -9.75 -15.44
CA VAL A 185 10.21 -9.46 -16.80
C VAL A 185 9.54 -10.69 -17.38
N ILE A 186 8.27 -10.55 -17.75
CA ILE A 186 7.46 -11.57 -18.42
C ILE A 186 7.51 -11.28 -19.92
N ARG A 187 8.20 -12.12 -20.68
CA ARG A 187 8.27 -12.00 -22.13
C ARG A 187 7.14 -12.79 -22.78
N THR A 188 6.31 -12.12 -23.57
CA THR A 188 5.27 -12.78 -24.38
C THR A 188 5.66 -12.87 -25.86
N GLY A 189 6.64 -12.05 -26.28
CA GLY A 189 6.97 -11.84 -27.68
C GLY A 189 5.98 -10.89 -28.38
N PRO A 190 6.21 -10.60 -29.67
CA PRO A 190 5.36 -9.71 -30.44
C PRO A 190 4.00 -10.36 -30.69
N ASP A 191 2.94 -9.54 -30.74
CA ASP A 191 1.56 -9.96 -31.04
C ASP A 191 1.05 -11.13 -30.16
N PRO A 192 1.05 -11.00 -28.82
CA PRO A 192 0.58 -12.07 -27.95
C PRO A 192 -0.88 -12.43 -28.22
N SER A 193 -1.18 -13.73 -28.27
CA SER A 193 -2.57 -14.22 -28.35
C SER A 193 -3.38 -13.78 -27.11
N VAL A 194 -4.71 -13.86 -27.18
CA VAL A 194 -5.58 -13.60 -26.01
C VAL A 194 -5.24 -14.50 -24.82
N HIS A 195 -4.87 -15.76 -25.05
CA HIS A 195 -4.47 -16.64 -23.93
C HIS A 195 -3.07 -16.33 -23.40
N GLN A 196 -2.14 -15.85 -24.22
CA GLN A 196 -0.84 -15.33 -23.74
C GLN A 196 -1.03 -14.05 -22.92
N GLN A 197 -1.90 -13.14 -23.37
CA GLN A 197 -2.27 -11.93 -22.64
C GLN A 197 -2.88 -12.31 -21.27
N GLN A 198 -3.85 -13.22 -21.27
CA GLN A 198 -4.48 -13.73 -20.04
C GLN A 198 -3.45 -14.36 -19.09
N ALA A 199 -2.62 -15.28 -19.59
CA ALA A 199 -1.59 -15.95 -18.80
C ALA A 199 -0.57 -14.95 -18.22
N ALA A 200 -0.19 -13.92 -19.00
CA ALA A 200 0.72 -12.88 -18.53
C ALA A 200 0.10 -12.07 -17.38
N LEU A 201 -1.16 -11.60 -17.52
CA LEU A 201 -1.82 -10.83 -16.46
C LEU A 201 -2.11 -11.66 -15.20
N ASP A 202 -2.50 -12.92 -15.35
CA ASP A 202 -2.63 -13.86 -14.23
C ASP A 202 -1.30 -14.08 -13.52
N LEU A 203 -0.21 -14.19 -14.28
CA LEU A 203 1.12 -14.38 -13.72
C LEU A 203 1.55 -13.12 -12.95
N VAL A 204 1.30 -11.92 -13.48
CA VAL A 204 1.56 -10.65 -12.77
C VAL A 204 0.82 -10.62 -11.44
N ALA A 205 -0.48 -10.94 -11.41
CA ALA A 205 -1.27 -10.93 -10.19
C ALA A 205 -0.75 -11.94 -9.16
N ARG A 206 -0.46 -13.18 -9.57
CA ARG A 206 0.04 -14.25 -8.69
C ARG A 206 1.45 -13.98 -8.17
N LEU A 207 2.36 -13.50 -9.02
CA LEU A 207 3.72 -13.12 -8.59
C LEU A 207 3.69 -11.93 -7.64
N THR A 208 2.86 -10.92 -7.91
CA THR A 208 2.70 -9.78 -6.99
C THR A 208 2.23 -10.26 -5.62
N ARG A 209 1.28 -11.19 -5.58
CA ARG A 209 0.84 -11.82 -4.33
C ARG A 209 1.96 -12.62 -3.65
N LEU A 210 2.76 -13.36 -4.41
CA LEU A 210 3.83 -14.19 -3.88
C LEU A 210 4.91 -13.37 -3.16
N TYR A 211 5.28 -12.20 -3.68
CA TYR A 211 6.36 -11.37 -3.13
C TYR A 211 5.93 -10.44 -2.01
N ARG A 212 4.64 -10.31 -1.72
CA ARG A 212 4.18 -9.43 -0.64
C ARG A 212 4.75 -9.82 0.74
N PRO A 213 5.09 -8.82 1.59
CA PRO A 213 4.88 -7.38 1.41
C PRO A 213 5.98 -6.65 0.60
N MET A 214 6.97 -7.36 0.04
CA MET A 214 8.03 -6.71 -0.72
C MET A 214 7.51 -6.21 -2.08
N PRO A 215 7.78 -4.94 -2.42
CA PRO A 215 7.45 -4.42 -3.74
C PRO A 215 8.43 -4.97 -4.78
N VAL A 216 7.91 -5.72 -5.75
CA VAL A 216 8.68 -6.18 -6.91
C VAL A 216 8.09 -5.56 -8.17
N ARG A 217 8.95 -5.00 -9.02
CA ARG A 217 8.55 -4.46 -10.32
C ARG A 217 8.34 -5.62 -11.28
N ILE A 218 7.10 -5.81 -11.74
CA ILE A 218 6.77 -6.86 -12.71
C ILE A 218 6.34 -6.21 -14.01
N GLU A 219 7.09 -6.49 -15.07
CA GLU A 219 6.89 -5.90 -16.39
C GLU A 219 6.51 -6.98 -17.39
N VAL A 220 5.73 -6.61 -18.41
CA VAL A 220 5.51 -7.45 -19.58
C VAL A 220 6.24 -6.83 -20.78
N ASP A 221 7.07 -7.64 -21.42
CA ASP A 221 7.84 -7.28 -22.62
C ASP A 221 7.29 -8.04 -23.83
N SER A 222 6.71 -7.30 -24.79
CA SER A 222 6.33 -7.82 -26.11
C SER A 222 7.48 -7.73 -27.13
N GLY A 223 8.63 -7.19 -26.73
CA GLY A 223 9.79 -7.04 -27.59
C GLY A 223 10.52 -8.35 -27.89
N THR A 224 11.46 -8.25 -28.83
CA THR A 224 12.39 -9.34 -29.19
C THR A 224 13.82 -9.09 -28.75
N ALA A 225 14.08 -7.92 -28.13
CA ALA A 225 15.40 -7.54 -27.68
C ALA A 225 15.86 -8.44 -26.51
N PRO A 226 17.15 -8.82 -26.45
CA PRO A 226 17.69 -9.51 -25.29
C PRO A 226 17.55 -8.63 -24.04
N ILE A 227 17.09 -9.24 -22.94
CA ILE A 227 17.09 -8.60 -21.63
C ILE A 227 18.45 -8.90 -20.99
N PRO A 228 19.24 -7.89 -20.60
CA PRO A 228 20.50 -8.12 -19.91
C PRO A 228 20.29 -8.91 -18.61
N ALA A 229 21.09 -9.93 -18.36
CA ALA A 229 21.03 -10.63 -17.08
C ALA A 229 21.52 -9.73 -15.96
N ALA A 230 20.74 -9.73 -14.88
CA ALA A 230 21.06 -9.09 -13.62
C ALA A 230 20.66 -10.04 -12.49
N ARG A 231 21.43 -10.05 -11.40
CA ARG A 231 21.23 -11.01 -10.30
C ARG A 231 19.85 -10.85 -9.64
N ASP A 232 19.38 -9.62 -9.51
CA ASP A 232 18.11 -9.20 -8.93
C ASP A 232 16.93 -9.21 -9.92
N THR A 233 17.18 -9.61 -11.18
CA THR A 233 16.16 -9.69 -12.24
C THR A 233 15.90 -11.16 -12.58
N ARG A 234 14.63 -11.51 -12.80
CA ARG A 234 14.25 -12.80 -13.40
C ARG A 234 13.46 -12.60 -14.68
N VAL A 235 13.71 -13.47 -15.66
CA VAL A 235 13.00 -13.46 -16.93
C VAL A 235 12.14 -14.71 -17.04
N ILE A 236 10.85 -14.53 -17.28
CA ILE A 236 9.87 -15.60 -17.50
C ILE A 236 9.35 -15.46 -18.92
N GLU A 237 9.43 -16.51 -19.72
CA GLU A 237 8.90 -16.52 -21.09
C GLU A 237 7.56 -17.25 -21.12
N VAL A 238 6.52 -16.62 -21.66
CA VAL A 238 5.17 -17.17 -21.80
C VAL A 238 4.91 -17.41 -23.28
N THR A 239 4.86 -18.68 -23.69
CA THR A 239 4.81 -19.07 -25.10
C THR A 239 3.70 -20.08 -25.38
N GLU A 240 2.97 -19.90 -26.47
CA GLU A 240 2.00 -20.90 -26.97
C GLU A 240 2.64 -22.04 -27.78
N ARG A 241 3.95 -22.28 -27.60
CA ARG A 241 4.71 -23.28 -28.35
C ARG A 241 5.25 -24.35 -27.43
N GLY A 242 5.14 -25.60 -27.87
CA GLY A 242 5.65 -26.77 -27.16
C GLY A 242 4.61 -27.45 -26.27
N ALA A 243 5.05 -28.43 -25.48
CA ALA A 243 4.19 -29.14 -24.54
C ALA A 243 3.84 -28.25 -23.33
N ALA A 244 2.64 -28.42 -22.78
CA ALA A 244 2.22 -27.68 -21.59
C ALA A 244 3.15 -27.98 -20.40
N GLY A 245 3.68 -26.93 -19.77
CA GLY A 245 4.58 -27.08 -18.63
C GLY A 245 5.41 -25.84 -18.32
N LEU A 246 6.21 -25.96 -17.26
CA LEU A 246 7.21 -25.00 -16.82
C LEU A 246 8.59 -25.64 -16.94
N THR A 247 9.55 -24.96 -17.53
CA THR A 247 10.94 -25.46 -17.69
C THR A 247 11.94 -24.35 -17.44
N VAL A 248 12.96 -24.61 -16.62
CA VAL A 248 14.11 -23.71 -16.46
C VAL A 248 15.13 -24.01 -17.56
N THR A 249 15.36 -23.04 -18.42
CA THR A 249 16.41 -23.09 -19.44
C THR A 249 17.69 -22.46 -18.91
N ARG A 250 18.84 -22.99 -19.37
CA ARG A 250 20.18 -22.57 -18.93
C ARG A 250 20.33 -22.57 -17.39
N PRO A 251 19.96 -23.67 -16.71
CA PRO A 251 19.96 -23.75 -15.26
C PRO A 251 21.35 -23.54 -14.66
N GLY A 252 21.42 -22.90 -13.49
CA GLY A 252 22.67 -22.62 -12.78
C GLY A 252 23.51 -21.50 -13.41
N THR A 253 22.89 -20.64 -14.21
CA THR A 253 23.51 -19.44 -14.79
C THR A 253 22.68 -18.20 -14.45
N PRO A 254 23.27 -17.00 -14.39
CA PRO A 254 22.55 -15.75 -14.12
C PRO A 254 21.54 -15.41 -15.23
N ASP A 255 21.75 -15.96 -16.43
CA ASP A 255 20.89 -15.73 -17.57
C ASP A 255 19.66 -16.67 -17.59
N ALA A 256 19.48 -17.58 -16.62
CA ALA A 256 18.44 -18.61 -16.65
C ALA A 256 17.02 -18.02 -16.89
N VAL A 257 16.22 -18.72 -17.71
CA VAL A 257 14.85 -18.30 -18.06
C VAL A 257 13.86 -19.39 -17.72
N LEU A 258 12.78 -19.03 -17.03
CA LEU A 258 11.65 -19.92 -16.82
C LEU A 258 10.71 -19.82 -18.01
N VAL A 259 10.57 -20.89 -18.77
CA VAL A 259 9.64 -20.98 -19.90
C VAL A 259 8.35 -21.61 -19.40
N ILE A 260 7.24 -20.92 -19.57
CA ILE A 260 5.88 -21.39 -19.38
C ILE A 260 5.30 -21.62 -20.77
N SER A 261 5.00 -22.87 -21.09
CA SER A 261 4.48 -23.29 -22.38
C SER A 261 3.13 -23.98 -22.26
N GLY A 262 2.35 -23.99 -23.33
CA GLY A 262 1.04 -24.64 -23.43
C GLY A 262 0.30 -24.18 -24.68
N THR A 263 -0.94 -24.65 -24.88
CA THR A 263 -1.80 -24.16 -25.96
C THR A 263 -3.16 -23.73 -25.44
N GLY A 264 -3.66 -22.56 -25.86
CA GLY A 264 -4.95 -22.04 -25.42
C GLY A 264 -5.09 -22.00 -23.90
N GLY A 265 -6.18 -22.59 -23.38
CA GLY A 265 -6.44 -22.67 -21.93
C GLY A 265 -5.38 -23.44 -21.12
N GLU A 266 -4.67 -24.40 -21.72
CA GLU A 266 -3.62 -25.17 -21.01
C GLU A 266 -2.45 -24.26 -20.58
N LEU A 267 -2.18 -23.19 -21.35
CA LEU A 267 -1.17 -22.19 -21.01
C LEU A 267 -1.56 -21.42 -19.74
N VAL A 268 -2.83 -21.02 -19.64
CA VAL A 268 -3.38 -20.32 -18.48
C VAL A 268 -3.32 -21.23 -17.24
N ASP A 269 -3.66 -22.52 -17.39
CA ASP A 269 -3.58 -23.49 -16.30
C ASP A 269 -2.16 -23.66 -15.72
N GLN A 270 -1.11 -23.51 -16.53
CA GLN A 270 0.27 -23.60 -16.02
C GLN A 270 0.58 -22.51 -14.99
N VAL A 271 0.00 -21.32 -15.16
CA VAL A 271 0.19 -20.18 -14.27
C VAL A 271 -0.43 -20.44 -12.88
N ALA A 272 -1.38 -21.38 -12.76
CA ALA A 272 -1.96 -21.75 -11.48
C ALA A 272 -0.97 -22.34 -10.47
N LEU A 273 0.21 -22.81 -10.93
CA LEU A 273 1.26 -23.32 -10.05
C LEU A 273 1.84 -22.23 -9.12
N PHE A 274 1.71 -20.96 -9.48
CA PHE A 274 2.21 -19.82 -8.70
C PHE A 274 1.31 -19.43 -7.53
N THR A 275 0.22 -20.15 -7.29
CA THR A 275 -0.69 -19.93 -6.15
C THR A 275 -0.21 -20.64 -4.88
N ASP A 276 -0.41 -20.00 -3.72
CA ASP A 276 -0.29 -20.58 -2.36
C ASP A 276 0.98 -21.42 -2.14
N ARG A 277 2.13 -20.93 -2.64
CA ARG A 277 3.46 -21.56 -2.52
C ARG A 277 3.59 -22.96 -3.13
N ARG A 278 2.63 -23.40 -3.96
CA ARG A 278 2.66 -24.73 -4.63
C ARG A 278 3.87 -24.89 -5.55
N LEU A 279 4.37 -23.79 -6.11
CA LEU A 279 5.63 -23.74 -6.87
C LEU A 279 6.80 -24.40 -6.12
N ARG A 280 6.82 -24.34 -4.77
CA ARG A 280 7.86 -24.98 -3.96
C ARG A 280 7.88 -26.50 -4.06
N LEU A 281 6.86 -27.16 -4.61
CA LEU A 281 6.87 -28.61 -4.85
C LEU A 281 7.65 -28.99 -6.11
N ALA A 282 7.85 -28.04 -7.04
CA ALA A 282 8.52 -28.25 -8.32
C ALA A 282 10.06 -28.26 -8.20
N GLN A 283 10.60 -29.21 -7.44
CA GLN A 283 12.03 -29.32 -7.09
C GLN A 283 12.94 -29.81 -8.24
N THR A 284 12.44 -29.85 -9.46
CA THR A 284 13.14 -30.29 -10.68
C THR A 284 13.27 -29.13 -11.68
N SER A 285 14.07 -29.30 -12.73
CA SER A 285 14.21 -28.30 -13.80
C SER A 285 12.95 -28.14 -14.66
N SER A 286 11.98 -29.03 -14.53
CA SER A 286 10.69 -28.96 -15.21
C SER A 286 9.55 -29.42 -14.29
N ALA A 287 8.37 -28.86 -14.47
CA ALA A 287 7.12 -29.26 -13.83
C ALA A 287 5.94 -28.97 -14.76
N ALA A 288 4.77 -29.55 -14.51
CA ALA A 288 3.57 -29.23 -15.26
C ALA A 288 2.35 -29.24 -14.34
N THR A 289 1.44 -28.30 -14.58
CA THR A 289 0.11 -28.32 -14.01
C THR A 289 -0.76 -29.21 -14.88
N LEU A 290 -1.24 -30.32 -14.32
CA LEU A 290 -2.14 -31.25 -15.02
C LEU A 290 -3.60 -30.82 -14.92
N SER A 291 -3.96 -30.16 -13.82
CA SER A 291 -5.25 -29.53 -13.61
C SER A 291 -5.13 -28.44 -12.55
N ALA A 292 -5.89 -27.37 -12.73
CA ALA A 292 -6.03 -26.30 -11.77
C ALA A 292 -7.51 -26.14 -11.42
N HIS A 293 -7.82 -26.16 -10.13
CA HIS A 293 -9.12 -25.71 -9.64
C HIS A 293 -8.83 -24.62 -8.64
N GLU A 294 -9.29 -23.41 -8.93
CA GLU A 294 -9.13 -22.29 -8.03
C GLU A 294 -10.36 -22.19 -7.13
N THR A 295 -10.16 -22.36 -5.83
CA THR A 295 -11.24 -22.19 -4.86
C THR A 295 -11.50 -20.69 -4.73
N VAL A 296 -12.69 -20.24 -5.14
CA VAL A 296 -13.13 -18.87 -4.87
C VAL A 296 -13.36 -18.76 -3.37
N ASN A 297 -12.63 -17.87 -2.69
CA ASN A 297 -12.96 -17.55 -1.30
C ASN A 297 -14.39 -16.99 -1.28
N PRO A 298 -15.29 -17.53 -0.44
CA PRO A 298 -16.66 -17.06 -0.40
C PRO A 298 -16.66 -15.56 -0.05
N SER A 299 -17.27 -14.76 -0.91
CA SER A 299 -17.57 -13.37 -0.62
C SER A 299 -18.47 -13.33 0.62
N SER A 300 -18.18 -12.44 1.55
CA SER A 300 -19.01 -12.23 2.72
C SER A 300 -19.23 -10.75 2.90
N THR A 301 -20.42 -10.35 3.36
CA THR A 301 -20.68 -8.97 3.78
C THR A 301 -20.29 -8.74 5.23
N ILE A 302 -19.90 -9.77 5.98
CA ILE A 302 -19.47 -9.65 7.37
C ILE A 302 -18.17 -10.44 7.61
N LYS A 303 -17.22 -9.82 8.32
CA LYS A 303 -15.96 -10.46 8.74
C LYS A 303 -15.60 -10.07 10.16
N THR A 304 -14.92 -10.96 10.88
CA THR A 304 -14.35 -10.65 12.18
C THR A 304 -13.01 -9.92 12.05
N PHE A 305 -12.54 -9.27 13.12
CA PHE A 305 -11.21 -8.65 13.15
C PHE A 305 -10.10 -9.69 12.93
N ASP A 306 -10.25 -10.89 13.49
CA ASP A 306 -9.35 -12.03 13.23
C ASP A 306 -9.25 -12.38 11.73
N GLN A 307 -10.40 -12.45 11.04
CA GLN A 307 -10.45 -12.74 9.60
C GLN A 307 -9.89 -11.60 8.73
N LEU A 308 -9.82 -10.39 9.28
CA LEU A 308 -9.27 -9.19 8.65
C LEU A 308 -7.82 -8.93 9.05
N ASP A 309 -7.22 -9.80 9.87
CA ASP A 309 -5.89 -9.62 10.47
C ASP A 309 -5.76 -8.30 11.26
N ILE A 310 -6.87 -7.81 11.81
CA ILE A 310 -6.89 -6.65 12.69
C ILE A 310 -6.49 -7.11 14.09
N THR A 311 -5.36 -6.62 14.56
CA THR A 311 -4.90 -6.80 15.93
C THR A 311 -4.59 -5.43 16.54
N GLY A 312 -4.64 -5.33 17.86
CA GLY A 312 -4.30 -4.06 18.51
C GLY A 312 -4.33 -4.17 20.02
N GLN A 313 -3.20 -3.86 20.65
CA GLN A 313 -3.08 -3.73 22.09
C GLN A 313 -2.17 -2.54 22.39
N THR A 314 -2.54 -1.77 23.40
CA THR A 314 -1.72 -0.66 23.88
C THR A 314 -1.84 -0.49 25.39
N SER A 315 -0.90 0.22 25.98
CA SER A 315 -0.89 0.60 27.39
C SER A 315 -0.91 2.13 27.45
N VAL A 316 -1.85 2.67 28.22
CA VAL A 316 -2.27 4.07 28.14
C VAL A 316 -2.05 4.75 29.48
N LEU A 317 -1.40 5.91 29.42
CA LEU A 317 -1.26 6.89 30.49
C LEU A 317 -1.27 8.27 29.81
N GLY A 318 -2.20 9.14 30.18
CA GLY A 318 -2.48 10.36 29.42
C GLY A 318 -3.34 10.05 28.19
N THR A 319 -2.82 10.27 26.98
CA THR A 319 -3.53 10.01 25.71
C THR A 319 -2.67 9.15 24.78
N GLN A 320 -3.28 8.15 24.14
CA GLN A 320 -2.64 7.28 23.15
C GLN A 320 -3.64 6.95 22.04
N THR A 321 -3.17 6.78 20.81
CA THR A 321 -4.02 6.36 19.69
C THR A 321 -3.64 4.95 19.27
N LEU A 322 -4.61 4.05 19.30
CA LEU A 322 -4.49 2.73 18.70
C LEU A 322 -5.09 2.77 17.30
N TYR A 323 -4.29 2.48 16.28
CA TYR A 323 -4.74 2.39 14.90
C TYR A 323 -5.11 0.95 14.56
N ALA A 324 -6.26 0.80 13.91
CA ALA A 324 -6.72 -0.43 13.28
C ALA A 324 -7.21 -0.08 11.86
N GLY A 325 -7.42 -1.07 11.01
CA GLY A 325 -7.98 -0.81 9.69
C GLY A 325 -8.19 -2.09 8.91
N PHE A 326 -9.01 -2.02 7.87
CA PHE A 326 -9.27 -3.16 7.01
C PHE A 326 -9.20 -2.78 5.54
N ASP A 327 -8.79 -3.76 4.73
CA ASP A 327 -8.90 -3.71 3.28
C ASP A 327 -10.32 -4.13 2.88
N VAL A 328 -11.06 -3.25 2.20
CA VAL A 328 -12.43 -3.53 1.71
C VAL A 328 -12.43 -4.69 0.72
N ALA A 329 -11.36 -4.86 -0.05
CA ALA A 329 -11.25 -5.96 -1.01
C ALA A 329 -11.28 -7.34 -0.34
N SER A 330 -10.96 -7.42 0.96
CA SER A 330 -10.97 -8.68 1.71
C SER A 330 -12.36 -9.31 1.81
N PHE A 331 -13.43 -8.52 1.64
CA PHE A 331 -14.82 -9.00 1.64
C PHE A 331 -15.19 -9.71 0.32
N GLY A 332 -14.48 -9.40 -0.78
CA GLY A 332 -14.70 -10.02 -2.08
C GLY A 332 -16.08 -9.74 -2.70
N VAL A 333 -16.76 -8.68 -2.25
CA VAL A 333 -18.10 -8.28 -2.72
C VAL A 333 -18.05 -7.16 -3.78
N GLY A 334 -16.86 -6.78 -4.25
CA GLY A 334 -16.64 -5.62 -5.11
C GLY A 334 -16.71 -4.29 -4.34
N PRO A 335 -17.04 -3.17 -5.02
CA PRO A 335 -17.24 -1.87 -4.39
C PRO A 335 -18.27 -1.91 -3.26
N ILE A 336 -18.03 -1.15 -2.20
CA ILE A 336 -19.00 -0.96 -1.10
C ILE A 336 -19.40 0.51 -1.00
N SER A 337 -20.60 0.75 -0.48
CA SER A 337 -21.16 2.10 -0.27
C SER A 337 -21.19 2.52 1.19
N SER A 338 -21.01 1.60 2.14
CA SER A 338 -20.97 1.89 3.58
C SER A 338 -20.45 0.67 4.34
N ALA A 339 -20.02 0.89 5.58
CA ALA A 339 -19.66 -0.18 6.51
C ALA A 339 -20.17 0.13 7.92
N THR A 340 -20.42 -0.91 8.72
CA THR A 340 -20.74 -0.82 10.14
C THR A 340 -19.69 -1.61 10.91
N VAL A 341 -19.05 -0.98 11.88
CA VAL A 341 -18.03 -1.61 12.72
C VAL A 341 -18.60 -1.87 14.10
N HIS A 342 -18.48 -3.11 14.57
CA HIS A 342 -18.80 -3.54 15.92
C HIS A 342 -17.50 -3.86 16.65
N VAL A 343 -17.05 -2.93 17.49
CA VAL A 343 -15.79 -3.03 18.24
C VAL A 343 -16.06 -3.61 19.62
N ARG A 344 -15.37 -4.70 19.91
CA ARG A 344 -15.23 -5.27 21.24
C ARG A 344 -13.78 -5.14 21.70
N ALA A 345 -13.58 -4.81 22.97
CA ALA A 345 -12.25 -4.72 23.54
C ALA A 345 -12.27 -5.05 25.04
N ASN A 346 -11.13 -5.49 25.54
CA ASN A 346 -10.90 -5.69 26.97
C ASN A 346 -9.91 -4.62 27.45
N TYR A 347 -10.14 -4.10 28.64
CA TYR A 347 -9.24 -3.13 29.26
C TYR A 347 -9.11 -3.36 30.77
N THR A 348 -8.03 -2.84 31.35
CA THR A 348 -7.85 -2.87 32.80
C THR A 348 -8.98 -2.08 33.47
N PRO A 349 -9.81 -2.69 34.35
CA PRO A 349 -10.93 -2.00 34.99
C PRO A 349 -10.53 -0.67 35.64
N VAL A 350 -11.29 0.39 35.35
CA VAL A 350 -11.02 1.75 35.86
C VAL A 350 -11.76 1.95 37.18
N SER A 351 -11.16 1.46 38.26
CA SER A 351 -11.65 1.68 39.63
C SER A 351 -11.02 2.94 40.23
N GLY A 352 -11.51 4.10 39.81
CA GLY A 352 -10.98 5.42 40.15
C GLY A 352 -10.09 6.02 39.06
N GLY A 353 -10.05 7.35 38.99
CA GLY A 353 -9.47 8.09 37.86
C GLY A 353 -10.51 8.35 36.76
N GLU A 354 -10.07 8.73 35.56
CA GLU A 354 -10.91 8.94 34.38
C GLU A 354 -10.34 8.17 33.18
N GLY A 355 -11.17 7.36 32.55
CA GLY A 355 -10.85 6.68 31.29
C GLY A 355 -11.88 6.99 30.21
N SER A 356 -11.45 7.19 28.97
CA SER A 356 -12.35 7.34 27.83
C SER A 356 -11.74 6.81 26.54
N VAL A 357 -12.60 6.35 25.64
CA VAL A 357 -12.25 5.99 24.26
C VAL A 357 -13.11 6.79 23.29
N LEU A 358 -12.47 7.29 22.23
CA LEU A 358 -13.11 7.89 21.06
C LEU A 358 -12.71 7.07 19.84
N VAL A 359 -13.68 6.55 19.10
CA VAL A 359 -13.46 5.79 17.87
C VAL A 359 -13.87 6.64 16.68
N ARG A 360 -12.95 6.80 15.72
CA ARG A 360 -13.19 7.56 14.49
C ARG A 360 -12.66 6.83 13.26
N SER A 361 -13.26 7.12 12.11
CA SER A 361 -12.73 6.77 10.80
C SER A 361 -12.52 8.06 10.00
N GLY A 362 -11.28 8.34 9.62
CA GLY A 362 -10.90 9.66 9.10
C GLY A 362 -11.25 10.78 10.08
N THR A 363 -12.12 11.69 9.65
CA THR A 363 -12.68 12.80 10.45
C THR A 363 -14.01 12.48 11.11
N THR A 364 -14.63 11.33 10.79
CA THR A 364 -15.96 10.96 11.28
C THR A 364 -15.85 10.23 12.62
N ILE A 365 -16.46 10.81 13.66
CA ILE A 365 -16.59 10.16 14.97
C ILE A 365 -17.66 9.08 14.88
N LEU A 366 -17.28 7.82 15.11
CA LEU A 366 -18.19 6.68 15.09
C LEU A 366 -18.85 6.49 16.45
N ALA A 367 -18.07 6.59 17.53
CA ALA A 367 -18.56 6.39 18.90
C ALA A 367 -17.60 7.01 19.93
N SER A 368 -18.14 7.34 21.11
CA SER A 368 -17.34 7.68 22.29
C SER A 368 -17.95 7.06 23.55
N ARG A 369 -17.10 6.58 24.45
CA ARG A 369 -17.48 5.95 25.72
C ARG A 369 -16.47 6.27 26.82
N SER A 370 -16.97 6.46 28.03
CA SER A 370 -16.15 6.38 29.24
C SER A 370 -15.82 4.91 29.54
N LEU A 371 -14.59 4.67 30.02
CA LEU A 371 -14.14 3.36 30.48
C LEU A 371 -14.40 3.25 31.99
N ASP A 372 -14.90 2.11 32.45
CA ASP A 372 -15.40 1.92 33.82
C ASP A 372 -14.86 0.63 34.47
N GLU A 373 -15.47 0.21 35.57
CA GLU A 373 -15.05 -0.98 36.32
C GLU A 373 -15.38 -2.31 35.63
N SER A 374 -16.11 -2.30 34.51
CA SER A 374 -16.46 -3.52 33.78
C SER A 374 -15.26 -4.17 33.09
N GLY A 375 -14.26 -3.38 32.71
CA GLY A 375 -13.09 -3.84 31.95
C GLY A 375 -13.41 -4.30 30.52
N VAL A 376 -14.61 -4.04 30.00
CA VAL A 376 -15.05 -4.44 28.66
C VAL A 376 -15.68 -3.29 27.91
N LEU A 377 -15.42 -3.23 26.60
CA LEU A 377 -16.02 -2.28 25.67
C LEU A 377 -16.81 -3.07 24.62
N ASP A 378 -18.04 -2.63 24.35
CA ASP A 378 -18.87 -3.11 23.24
C ASP A 378 -19.59 -1.91 22.62
N ILE A 379 -19.20 -1.52 21.41
CA ILE A 379 -19.73 -0.37 20.68
C ILE A 379 -19.89 -0.67 19.20
N THR A 380 -20.90 -0.05 18.59
CA THR A 380 -21.14 -0.11 17.14
C THR A 380 -21.20 1.30 16.57
N GLY A 381 -20.66 1.48 15.36
CA GLY A 381 -20.74 2.74 14.63
C GLY A 381 -20.74 2.54 13.11
N ASP A 382 -21.40 3.46 12.41
CA ASP A 382 -21.54 3.44 10.96
C ASP A 382 -20.52 4.35 10.27
N ILE A 383 -19.85 3.79 9.28
CA ILE A 383 -18.90 4.46 8.39
C ILE A 383 -19.67 4.86 7.12
N PRO A 384 -19.88 6.16 6.91
CA PRO A 384 -20.67 6.62 5.77
C PRO A 384 -19.88 6.51 4.47
N GLY A 385 -20.59 6.43 3.33
CA GLY A 385 -19.98 6.10 2.03
C GLY A 385 -18.95 7.08 1.51
N GLU A 386 -19.02 8.34 1.93
CA GLU A 386 -18.08 9.40 1.56
C GLU A 386 -16.68 9.23 2.14
N VAL A 387 -16.54 8.49 3.25
CA VAL A 387 -15.23 8.15 3.86
C VAL A 387 -14.77 6.74 3.51
N VAL A 388 -15.61 5.95 2.83
CA VAL A 388 -15.21 4.63 2.33
C VAL A 388 -14.22 4.81 1.18
N THR A 389 -13.02 4.31 1.40
CA THR A 389 -12.01 4.10 0.37
C THR A 389 -11.62 2.62 0.36
N SER A 390 -10.70 2.21 -0.50
CA SER A 390 -10.22 0.82 -0.57
C SER A 390 -9.60 0.31 0.74
N SER A 391 -9.00 1.20 1.53
CA SER A 391 -8.56 0.92 2.90
C SER A 391 -9.29 1.81 3.89
N VAL A 392 -9.88 1.22 4.92
CA VAL A 392 -10.62 1.98 5.93
C VAL A 392 -9.83 1.94 7.23
N GLY A 393 -9.30 3.10 7.61
CA GLY A 393 -8.63 3.30 8.88
C GLY A 393 -9.62 3.58 10.02
N LEU A 394 -9.33 3.01 11.18
CA LEU A 394 -9.98 3.22 12.47
C LEU A 394 -8.94 3.73 13.46
N ALA A 395 -9.19 4.89 14.05
CA ALA A 395 -8.37 5.41 15.13
C ALA A 395 -9.18 5.35 16.44
N LEU A 396 -8.63 4.65 17.42
CA LEU A 396 -9.15 4.57 18.78
C LEU A 396 -8.28 5.45 19.67
N GLU A 397 -8.76 6.64 19.96
CA GLU A 397 -8.11 7.59 20.86
C GLU A 397 -8.50 7.27 22.30
N LEU A 398 -7.52 6.77 23.04
CA LEU A 398 -7.66 6.33 24.42
C LEU A 398 -7.09 7.42 25.33
N ARG A 399 -7.85 7.80 26.35
CA ARG A 399 -7.42 8.69 27.42
C ARG A 399 -7.52 7.97 28.74
N TYR A 400 -6.47 8.04 29.57
CA TYR A 400 -6.47 7.52 30.92
C TYR A 400 -5.76 8.49 31.87
N ILE A 401 -6.44 8.91 32.92
CA ILE A 401 -5.94 9.78 33.99
C ILE A 401 -6.13 9.02 35.32
N PRO A 402 -5.06 8.61 36.01
CA PRO A 402 -5.16 7.86 37.26
C PRO A 402 -5.69 8.72 38.42
N ARG A 403 -6.15 8.08 39.50
CA ARG A 403 -6.74 8.76 40.67
C ARG A 403 -5.71 9.48 41.55
N GLN A 404 -4.51 8.92 41.65
CA GLN A 404 -3.46 9.49 42.51
C GLN A 404 -2.85 10.71 41.82
N GLU A 405 -2.74 11.82 42.55
CA GLU A 405 -1.87 12.93 42.15
C GLU A 405 -0.43 12.38 42.10
N CYS A 406 0.26 12.57 40.97
CA CYS A 406 1.61 12.06 40.74
C CYS A 406 1.73 10.51 40.85
N ALA A 407 0.77 9.77 40.29
CA ALA A 407 0.81 8.31 40.18
C ALA A 407 2.15 7.78 39.58
N PRO A 408 2.64 6.62 40.04
CA PRO A 408 3.76 5.91 39.43
C PRO A 408 3.53 5.59 37.94
N LEU A 409 4.59 5.60 37.12
CA LEU A 409 4.51 5.39 35.66
C LEU A 409 4.02 3.99 35.24
N ASN A 410 4.03 3.03 36.15
CA ASN A 410 3.49 1.69 35.93
C ASN A 410 1.97 1.60 36.18
N ASP A 411 1.32 2.66 36.66
CA ASP A 411 -0.14 2.75 36.78
C ASP A 411 -0.76 3.11 35.41
N ARG A 412 -0.88 2.11 34.54
CA ARG A 412 -1.33 2.26 33.15
C ARG A 412 -2.55 1.40 32.86
N LEU A 413 -3.46 1.92 32.05
CA LEU A 413 -4.58 1.15 31.51
C LEU A 413 -4.10 0.33 30.31
N THR A 414 -4.22 -0.99 30.37
CA THR A 414 -4.05 -1.82 29.16
C THR A 414 -5.36 -1.87 28.41
N PHE A 415 -5.32 -1.73 27.08
CA PHE A 415 -6.47 -1.84 26.18
C PHE A 415 -6.13 -2.80 25.04
N ALA A 416 -6.98 -3.79 24.79
CA ALA A 416 -6.77 -4.80 23.76
C ALA A 416 -8.06 -5.04 22.96
N LEU A 417 -7.97 -4.97 21.64
CA LEU A 417 -9.07 -5.29 20.73
C LEU A 417 -9.40 -6.78 20.80
N ASP A 418 -10.69 -7.11 20.83
CA ASP A 418 -11.17 -8.49 20.77
C ASP A 418 -11.20 -8.96 19.30
N PRO A 419 -10.56 -10.09 18.96
CA PRO A 419 -10.56 -10.65 17.60
C PRO A 419 -11.95 -11.00 17.06
N GLY A 420 -12.95 -11.19 17.94
CA GLY A 420 -14.35 -11.41 17.62
C GLY A 420 -15.16 -10.14 17.33
N SER A 421 -14.54 -8.95 17.37
CA SER A 421 -15.11 -7.73 16.79
C SER A 421 -15.45 -7.94 15.31
N THR A 422 -16.44 -7.23 14.76
CA THR A 422 -16.88 -7.46 13.38
C THR A 422 -16.97 -6.18 12.56
N VAL A 423 -16.85 -6.34 11.24
CA VAL A 423 -17.15 -5.31 10.24
C VAL A 423 -18.18 -5.89 9.29
N THR A 424 -19.27 -5.15 9.07
CA THR A 424 -20.30 -5.46 8.08
C THR A 424 -20.26 -4.42 6.97
N VAL A 425 -20.30 -4.84 5.70
CA VAL A 425 -20.24 -3.94 4.54
C VAL A 425 -21.50 -4.04 3.70
N THR A 426 -21.87 -2.93 3.07
CA THR A 426 -22.97 -2.88 2.09
C THR A 426 -22.40 -2.71 0.69
N PRO A 427 -22.53 -3.70 -0.21
CA PRO A 427 -22.09 -3.58 -1.60
C PRO A 427 -22.77 -2.41 -2.33
N GLY A 428 -22.03 -1.69 -3.16
CA GLY A 428 -22.54 -0.58 -3.94
C GLY A 428 -21.46 0.39 -4.41
N THR A 429 -21.77 1.21 -5.42
CA THR A 429 -20.87 2.20 -6.02
C THR A 429 -21.15 3.63 -5.60
N ASN A 430 -22.05 3.84 -4.63
CA ASN A 430 -22.30 5.15 -4.01
C ASN A 430 -21.23 5.48 -2.97
N ASN A 431 -19.97 5.43 -3.37
CA ASN A 431 -18.81 5.86 -2.59
C ASN A 431 -18.16 7.08 -3.27
N ARG A 432 -17.03 7.55 -2.74
CA ARG A 432 -16.30 8.71 -3.27
C ARG A 432 -15.85 8.57 -4.73
N GLY A 433 -15.75 7.35 -5.27
CA GLY A 433 -15.24 7.08 -6.61
C GLY A 433 -13.75 7.43 -6.77
N GLY A 434 -13.29 7.63 -8.00
CA GLY A 434 -11.92 8.08 -8.28
C GLY A 434 -10.83 7.04 -7.96
N PHE A 435 -9.59 7.51 -7.84
CA PHE A 435 -8.47 6.68 -7.37
C PHE A 435 -8.64 6.12 -5.95
N PRO A 436 -9.29 6.81 -4.98
CA PRO A 436 -9.55 6.24 -3.66
C PRO A 436 -10.39 4.95 -3.66
N ALA A 437 -11.14 4.69 -4.74
CA ALA A 437 -11.88 3.44 -4.91
C ALA A 437 -11.02 2.26 -5.43
N LEU A 438 -9.75 2.48 -5.75
CA LEU A 438 -8.80 1.42 -6.10
C LEU A 438 -8.02 0.98 -4.86
N PRO A 439 -7.79 -0.32 -4.63
CA PRO A 439 -8.10 -1.48 -5.49
C PRO A 439 -9.52 -2.07 -5.40
N MET A 440 -10.39 -1.62 -4.49
CA MET A 440 -11.68 -2.31 -4.21
C MET A 440 -12.60 -2.46 -5.44
N ALA A 441 -12.50 -1.56 -6.42
CA ALA A 441 -13.23 -1.64 -7.68
C ALA A 441 -12.92 -2.88 -8.53
N PHE A 442 -11.80 -3.56 -8.30
CA PHE A 442 -11.29 -4.66 -9.12
C PHE A 442 -11.19 -5.99 -8.39
N THR A 443 -11.88 -6.15 -7.26
CA THR A 443 -11.67 -7.31 -6.38
C THR A 443 -12.89 -8.24 -6.30
N PRO A 444 -12.70 -9.57 -6.37
CA PRO A 444 -11.46 -10.27 -6.76
C PRO A 444 -11.25 -10.30 -8.29
N GLU A 445 -12.33 -10.19 -9.06
CA GLU A 445 -12.38 -10.39 -10.51
C GLU A 445 -12.79 -9.09 -11.21
N PHE A 446 -12.14 -8.82 -12.34
CA PHE A 446 -12.41 -7.65 -13.17
C PHE A 446 -11.97 -7.92 -14.60
N ASP A 447 -12.59 -7.21 -15.53
CA ASP A 447 -12.29 -7.35 -16.95
C ASP A 447 -11.15 -6.44 -17.36
N VAL A 448 -10.37 -6.89 -18.33
CA VAL A 448 -9.29 -6.14 -18.98
C VAL A 448 -9.56 -6.08 -20.47
N ALA A 449 -9.59 -4.88 -21.03
CA ALA A 449 -9.76 -4.65 -22.45
C ALA A 449 -8.59 -3.84 -23.01
N LEU A 450 -8.03 -4.32 -24.12
CA LEU A 450 -6.93 -3.69 -24.84
C LEU A 450 -7.41 -3.40 -26.27
N ASP A 451 -7.12 -2.21 -26.78
CA ASP A 451 -7.29 -1.87 -28.20
C ASP A 451 -6.17 -2.48 -29.07
N SER A 452 -4.99 -2.71 -28.50
CA SER A 452 -3.81 -3.28 -29.17
C SER A 452 -3.04 -4.26 -28.27
N PRO A 453 -2.49 -5.37 -28.81
CA PRO A 453 -1.64 -6.29 -28.05
C PRO A 453 -0.41 -5.64 -27.39
N ASP A 454 0.15 -4.59 -28.00
CA ASP A 454 1.32 -3.86 -27.45
C ASP A 454 1.00 -3.11 -26.15
N HIS A 455 -0.28 -2.84 -25.90
CA HIS A 455 -0.74 -2.17 -24.69
C HIS A 455 -0.86 -3.11 -23.47
N LEU A 456 -0.62 -4.42 -23.66
CA LEU A 456 -0.55 -5.40 -22.58
C LEU A 456 0.41 -4.97 -21.46
N ARG A 457 1.53 -4.33 -21.80
CA ARG A 457 2.53 -3.86 -20.85
C ARG A 457 1.97 -2.87 -19.83
N PHE A 458 1.12 -1.95 -20.26
CA PHE A 458 0.50 -0.95 -19.39
C PHE A 458 -0.56 -1.57 -18.49
N ALA A 459 -1.34 -2.51 -19.03
CA ALA A 459 -2.29 -3.27 -18.21
C ALA A 459 -1.56 -4.08 -17.14
N ALA A 460 -0.48 -4.77 -17.51
CA ALA A 460 0.35 -5.53 -16.56
C ALA A 460 0.92 -4.64 -15.45
N GLU A 461 1.42 -3.47 -15.80
CA GLU A 461 1.95 -2.52 -14.82
C GLU A 461 0.88 -2.00 -13.86
N ALA A 462 -0.31 -1.65 -14.38
CA ALA A 462 -1.44 -1.27 -13.55
C ALA A 462 -1.88 -2.41 -12.63
N VAL A 463 -2.00 -3.64 -13.14
CA VAL A 463 -2.30 -4.84 -12.33
C VAL A 463 -1.24 -5.03 -11.24
N ASN A 464 0.04 -4.91 -11.54
CA ASN A 464 1.13 -5.02 -10.56
C ASN A 464 1.01 -3.96 -9.46
N LEU A 465 0.71 -2.71 -9.81
CA LEU A 465 0.56 -1.64 -8.82
C LEU A 465 -0.70 -1.82 -7.95
N ILE A 466 -1.84 -2.17 -8.54
CA ILE A 466 -3.12 -2.40 -7.84
C ILE A 466 -3.00 -3.64 -6.94
N ALA A 467 -2.45 -4.73 -7.45
CA ALA A 467 -2.26 -5.96 -6.70
C ALA A 467 -1.32 -5.78 -5.52
N GLN A 468 -0.39 -4.82 -5.52
CA GLN A 468 0.47 -4.55 -4.36
C GLN A 468 -0.29 -3.98 -3.16
N GLN A 469 -1.47 -3.38 -3.36
CA GLN A 469 -2.24 -2.73 -2.30
C GLN A 469 -3.37 -3.57 -1.69
N THR A 470 -3.74 -4.71 -2.29
CA THR A 470 -4.88 -5.51 -1.80
C THR A 470 -4.49 -6.89 -1.28
N GLN A 471 -4.95 -7.26 -0.08
CA GLN A 471 -4.82 -8.62 0.47
C GLN A 471 -5.69 -9.67 -0.19
N THR A 472 -6.41 -9.34 -1.26
CA THR A 472 -7.15 -10.27 -2.12
C THR A 472 -6.32 -10.60 -3.37
N SER A 473 -6.38 -11.85 -3.82
CA SER A 473 -5.76 -12.21 -5.11
C SER A 473 -6.60 -11.63 -6.22
N LEU A 474 -6.00 -10.78 -7.05
CA LEU A 474 -6.65 -10.25 -8.23
C LEU A 474 -6.74 -11.31 -9.32
N ARG A 475 -7.80 -11.23 -10.12
CA ARG A 475 -8.11 -12.11 -11.24
C ARG A 475 -8.54 -11.28 -12.45
N PRO A 476 -7.58 -10.73 -13.20
CA PRO A 476 -7.88 -10.04 -14.44
C PRO A 476 -8.45 -11.02 -15.47
N ASN A 477 -9.46 -10.60 -16.22
CA ASN A 477 -10.07 -11.39 -17.29
C ASN A 477 -10.00 -10.62 -18.61
N VAL A 478 -9.15 -11.06 -19.54
CA VAL A 478 -8.97 -10.41 -20.83
C VAL A 478 -10.17 -10.69 -21.72
N ILE A 479 -10.86 -9.62 -22.13
CA ILE A 479 -12.04 -9.70 -22.99
C ILE A 479 -11.91 -8.76 -24.19
N PRO A 480 -12.63 -9.03 -25.29
CA PRO A 480 -12.73 -8.09 -26.39
C PRO A 480 -13.32 -6.74 -25.94
N PHE A 481 -12.85 -5.66 -26.53
CA PHE A 481 -13.26 -4.30 -26.17
C PHE A 481 -14.78 -4.06 -26.28
N ASP A 482 -15.42 -4.62 -27.31
CA ASP A 482 -16.88 -4.53 -27.51
C ASP A 482 -17.70 -5.20 -26.39
N ASP A 483 -17.15 -6.25 -25.78
CA ASP A 483 -17.78 -6.95 -24.67
C ASP A 483 -17.57 -6.18 -23.35
N ALA A 484 -16.42 -5.52 -23.21
CA ALA A 484 -16.08 -4.72 -22.04
C ALA A 484 -17.02 -3.55 -21.80
N ALA A 485 -17.49 -2.89 -22.87
CA ALA A 485 -18.48 -1.81 -22.75
C ALA A 485 -19.75 -2.28 -22.03
N ARG A 486 -20.16 -3.54 -22.26
CA ARG A 486 -21.41 -4.15 -21.78
C ARG A 486 -21.28 -4.90 -20.46
N SER A 487 -20.06 -5.16 -20.00
CA SER A 487 -19.82 -5.89 -18.75
C SER A 487 -20.31 -5.13 -17.51
N GLY A 488 -20.73 -5.87 -16.49
CA GLY A 488 -21.07 -5.35 -15.16
C GLY A 488 -19.91 -5.37 -14.17
N SER A 489 -18.80 -6.03 -14.52
CA SER A 489 -17.60 -6.16 -13.68
C SER A 489 -16.79 -4.86 -13.68
N GLY A 490 -15.90 -4.68 -12.71
CA GLY A 490 -14.88 -3.64 -12.79
C GLY A 490 -14.10 -3.77 -14.11
N LEU A 491 -13.68 -2.66 -14.70
CA LEU A 491 -13.00 -2.64 -16.00
C LEU A 491 -11.67 -1.89 -15.95
N LEU A 492 -10.58 -2.56 -16.31
CA LEU A 492 -9.32 -1.93 -16.71
C LEU A 492 -9.31 -1.85 -18.23
N VAL A 493 -9.23 -0.63 -18.76
CA VAL A 493 -9.18 -0.41 -20.21
C VAL A 493 -7.89 0.32 -20.57
N VAL A 494 -7.16 -0.22 -21.53
CA VAL A 494 -6.01 0.47 -22.14
C VAL A 494 -6.36 0.73 -23.59
N ALA A 495 -6.68 1.97 -23.89
CA ALA A 495 -7.13 2.36 -25.21
C ALA A 495 -6.94 3.85 -25.50
N GLY A 496 -6.90 4.18 -26.79
CA GLY A 496 -6.98 5.55 -27.28
C GLY A 496 -8.32 6.23 -26.95
N GLY A 497 -8.33 7.57 -27.01
CA GLY A 497 -9.53 8.39 -26.79
C GLY A 497 -10.73 8.08 -27.71
N PRO A 498 -10.52 7.89 -29.03
CA PRO A 498 -11.61 7.55 -29.95
C PRO A 498 -12.33 6.24 -29.60
N ASP A 499 -11.61 5.22 -29.13
CA ASP A 499 -12.20 3.93 -28.77
C ASP A 499 -13.03 4.04 -27.49
N LEU A 500 -12.56 4.79 -26.49
CA LEU A 500 -13.33 5.10 -25.29
C LEU A 500 -14.63 5.86 -25.62
N ALA A 501 -14.55 6.83 -26.53
CA ALA A 501 -15.71 7.58 -26.99
C ALA A 501 -16.69 6.70 -27.79
N ALA A 502 -16.19 5.82 -28.65
CA ALA A 502 -17.00 4.86 -29.42
C ALA A 502 -17.74 3.86 -28.52
N ALA A 503 -17.12 3.45 -27.41
CA ALA A 503 -17.75 2.63 -26.38
C ALA A 503 -18.78 3.41 -25.51
N GLY A 504 -18.94 4.71 -25.72
CA GLY A 504 -19.85 5.56 -24.94
C GLY A 504 -19.42 5.73 -23.48
N MET A 505 -18.13 5.55 -23.18
CA MET A 505 -17.62 5.73 -21.82
C MET A 505 -17.53 7.21 -21.47
N ASN A 506 -18.07 7.58 -20.31
CA ASN A 506 -18.06 8.95 -19.81
C ASN A 506 -16.80 9.19 -18.95
N ALA A 507 -15.62 9.13 -19.58
CA ALA A 507 -14.38 9.43 -18.88
C ALA A 507 -14.31 10.92 -18.45
N PRO A 508 -13.63 11.24 -17.34
CA PRO A 508 -13.44 12.64 -16.92
C PRO A 508 -12.76 13.50 -17.99
N MET A 509 -11.82 12.92 -18.73
CA MET A 509 -11.14 13.51 -19.88
C MET A 509 -11.26 12.53 -21.05
N LEU A 510 -11.88 12.99 -22.13
CA LEU A 510 -11.96 12.26 -23.38
C LEU A 510 -10.97 12.87 -24.37
N PRO A 511 -9.78 12.28 -24.56
CA PRO A 511 -8.88 12.73 -25.60
C PRO A 511 -9.53 12.61 -26.99
N GLY A 512 -9.37 13.67 -27.79
CA GLY A 512 -9.84 13.76 -29.16
C GLY A 512 -8.73 13.38 -30.15
N GLU A 513 -8.48 14.25 -31.13
CA GLU A 513 -7.28 14.17 -32.00
C GLU A 513 -6.00 14.40 -31.15
N ALA A 514 -4.82 14.11 -31.73
CA ALA A 514 -3.51 13.96 -31.04
C ALA A 514 -3.23 14.90 -29.86
N ASP A 515 -3.63 16.17 -29.95
CA ASP A 515 -3.31 17.22 -28.97
C ASP A 515 -4.55 17.85 -28.31
N THR A 516 -5.74 17.30 -28.53
CA THR A 516 -6.99 17.85 -27.99
C THR A 516 -7.60 16.94 -26.92
N VAL A 517 -8.16 17.54 -25.87
CA VAL A 517 -8.86 16.81 -24.82
C VAL A 517 -10.16 17.50 -24.45
N ASN A 518 -11.25 16.73 -24.42
CA ASN A 518 -12.53 17.19 -23.90
C ASN A 518 -12.63 16.87 -22.41
N VAL A 519 -12.66 17.92 -21.58
CA VAL A 519 -12.80 17.81 -20.13
C VAL A 519 -14.28 17.81 -19.77
N SER A 520 -14.74 16.72 -19.17
CA SER A 520 -16.09 16.57 -18.63
C SER A 520 -16.33 17.56 -17.49
N GLY A 521 -17.53 18.13 -17.41
CA GLY A 521 -17.90 19.09 -16.38
C GLY A 521 -19.25 19.77 -16.68
N PRO A 522 -19.74 20.68 -15.81
CA PRO A 522 -21.00 21.39 -16.02
C PRO A 522 -21.06 22.15 -17.36
N THR A 523 -19.89 22.58 -17.84
CA THR A 523 -19.67 23.08 -19.19
C THR A 523 -18.50 22.29 -19.78
N GLY A 524 -18.80 21.32 -20.65
CA GLY A 524 -17.75 20.55 -21.34
C GLY A 524 -16.75 21.49 -22.01
N THR A 525 -15.47 21.33 -21.71
CA THR A 525 -14.40 22.21 -22.17
C THR A 525 -13.47 21.45 -23.09
N LEU A 526 -13.44 21.83 -24.37
CA LEU A 526 -12.44 21.35 -25.31
C LEU A 526 -11.15 22.16 -25.12
N VAL A 527 -10.07 21.47 -24.79
CA VAL A 527 -8.73 22.05 -24.60
C VAL A 527 -7.82 21.57 -25.71
N ASP A 528 -7.11 22.50 -26.34
CA ASP A 528 -5.99 22.21 -27.23
C ASP A 528 -4.69 22.36 -26.43
N LEU A 529 -3.92 21.29 -26.35
CA LEU A 529 -2.72 21.19 -25.53
C LEU A 529 -1.44 21.38 -26.35
N ASP A 530 -1.54 21.39 -27.69
CA ASP A 530 -0.40 21.46 -28.63
C ASP A 530 0.69 20.39 -28.35
N ALA A 531 0.35 19.32 -27.62
CA ALA A 531 1.28 18.28 -27.19
C ALA A 531 0.56 17.00 -26.73
N PRO A 532 1.24 15.84 -26.84
CA PRO A 532 0.74 14.55 -26.36
C PRO A 532 0.68 14.48 -24.82
N LEU A 533 -0.20 13.62 -24.32
CA LEU A 533 -0.39 13.29 -22.90
C LEU A 533 -0.41 11.78 -22.66
N GLY A 534 0.14 11.36 -21.53
CA GLY A 534 -0.12 10.05 -20.93
C GLY A 534 -1.07 10.20 -19.74
N MET A 535 -2.24 9.57 -19.79
CA MET A 535 -3.31 9.77 -18.81
C MET A 535 -3.78 8.46 -18.19
N LEU A 536 -4.11 8.53 -16.90
CA LEU A 536 -4.80 7.51 -16.15
C LEU A 536 -6.03 8.13 -15.50
N GLN A 537 -7.18 7.45 -15.60
CA GLN A 537 -8.46 8.00 -15.15
C GLN A 537 -9.27 6.94 -14.43
N ALA A 538 -9.75 7.23 -13.23
CA ALA A 538 -10.56 6.32 -12.42
C ALA A 538 -11.97 6.89 -12.25
N PHE A 539 -12.99 6.23 -12.81
CA PHE A 539 -14.36 6.74 -12.79
C PHE A 539 -15.40 5.61 -12.70
N THR A 540 -16.67 5.97 -12.52
CA THR A 540 -17.77 5.00 -12.51
C THR A 540 -18.54 5.09 -13.82
N HIS A 541 -18.80 3.94 -14.44
CA HIS A 541 -19.64 3.82 -15.63
C HIS A 541 -20.60 2.64 -15.46
N ASN A 542 -21.90 2.87 -15.71
CA ASN A 542 -22.96 1.85 -15.55
C ASN A 542 -22.92 1.12 -14.18
N GLY A 543 -22.54 1.83 -13.11
CA GLY A 543 -22.50 1.26 -11.76
C GLY A 543 -21.29 0.36 -11.46
N ARG A 544 -20.25 0.36 -12.32
CA ARG A 544 -18.97 -0.33 -12.10
C ARG A 544 -17.80 0.66 -12.08
N GLY A 545 -16.72 0.32 -11.38
CA GLY A 545 -15.48 1.09 -11.44
C GLY A 545 -14.71 0.83 -12.74
N VAL A 546 -14.16 1.88 -13.34
CA VAL A 546 -13.37 1.83 -14.56
C VAL A 546 -12.03 2.55 -14.31
N LEU A 547 -10.92 1.89 -14.65
CA LEU A 547 -9.60 2.51 -14.77
C LEU A 547 -9.26 2.55 -16.25
N ALA A 548 -9.22 3.74 -16.83
CA ALA A 548 -8.80 3.95 -18.20
C ALA A 548 -7.35 4.45 -18.25
N ILE A 549 -6.54 3.81 -19.08
CA ILE A 549 -5.17 4.20 -19.39
C ILE A 549 -5.15 4.60 -20.86
N THR A 550 -4.73 5.83 -21.13
CA THR A 550 -4.80 6.43 -22.46
C THR A 550 -3.57 7.26 -22.74
N GLY A 551 -2.90 6.98 -23.86
CA GLY A 551 -1.90 7.87 -24.45
C GLY A 551 -2.51 8.64 -25.64
N THR A 552 -2.15 9.91 -25.79
CA THR A 552 -2.40 10.65 -27.03
C THR A 552 -1.08 10.76 -27.80
N GLY A 553 -0.91 9.98 -28.87
CA GLY A 553 0.33 9.98 -29.66
C GLY A 553 1.51 9.26 -28.98
N ASP A 554 2.18 9.90 -28.03
CA ASP A 554 3.39 9.37 -27.35
C ASP A 554 3.04 8.58 -26.08
N TRP A 555 3.00 7.25 -26.22
CA TRP A 555 2.70 6.33 -25.13
C TRP A 555 3.83 6.20 -24.09
N THR A 556 5.03 6.75 -24.33
CA THR A 556 6.08 6.79 -23.29
C THR A 556 5.71 7.72 -22.13
N LEU A 557 4.78 8.66 -22.36
CA LEU A 557 4.23 9.49 -21.28
C LEU A 557 3.34 8.70 -20.32
N VAL A 558 2.72 7.59 -20.78
CA VAL A 558 1.98 6.68 -19.89
C VAL A 558 2.95 5.96 -18.94
N ASP A 559 4.14 5.59 -19.42
CA ASP A 559 5.20 5.04 -18.58
C ASP A 559 5.61 6.03 -17.49
N ALA A 560 5.81 7.29 -17.86
CA ALA A 560 6.12 8.35 -16.90
C ALA A 560 5.02 8.52 -15.84
N THR A 561 3.75 8.45 -16.25
CA THR A 561 2.62 8.52 -15.30
C THR A 561 2.58 7.32 -14.35
N LEU A 562 2.82 6.09 -14.84
CA LEU A 562 2.85 4.89 -13.99
C LEU A 562 4.08 4.87 -13.06
N ASP A 563 5.24 5.31 -13.54
CA ASP A 563 6.45 5.48 -12.73
C ASP A 563 6.25 6.54 -11.63
N HIS A 564 5.54 7.63 -11.90
CA HIS A 564 5.15 8.60 -10.87
C HIS A 564 4.34 7.94 -9.76
N ILE A 565 3.30 7.17 -10.11
CA ILE A 565 2.45 6.47 -9.14
C ILE A 565 3.26 5.45 -8.34
N ARG A 566 4.18 4.72 -8.98
CA ARG A 566 5.09 3.78 -8.31
C ARG A 566 5.97 4.47 -7.26
N GLY A 567 6.40 5.70 -7.53
CA GLY A 567 7.25 6.50 -6.64
C GLY A 567 6.52 7.09 -5.43
N LEU A 568 5.18 7.13 -5.44
CA LEU A 568 4.40 7.65 -4.31
C LEU A 568 4.48 6.69 -3.11
N PRO A 569 4.60 7.19 -1.86
CA PRO A 569 4.66 6.36 -0.65
C PRO A 569 3.49 5.37 -0.55
N ASP A 570 2.27 5.87 -0.79
CA ASP A 570 1.01 5.14 -0.74
C ASP A 570 0.50 4.74 -2.13
N ARG A 571 1.25 5.00 -3.20
CA ARG A 571 0.89 4.64 -4.58
C ARG A 571 -0.51 5.12 -4.97
N TRP A 572 -1.41 4.25 -5.43
CA TRP A 572 -2.78 4.64 -5.80
C TRP A 572 -3.57 5.25 -4.64
N SER A 573 -3.34 4.83 -3.39
CA SER A 573 -4.08 5.40 -2.25
C SER A 573 -3.55 6.76 -1.83
N GLY A 574 -2.35 7.14 -2.31
CA GLY A 574 -1.82 8.50 -2.20
C GLY A 574 -2.40 9.46 -3.24
N LEU A 575 -3.10 8.96 -4.26
CA LEU A 575 -3.75 9.79 -5.26
C LEU A 575 -5.11 10.28 -4.75
N THR A 576 -5.35 11.57 -4.90
CA THR A 576 -6.69 12.17 -4.79
C THR A 576 -7.28 12.35 -6.19
N GLY A 577 -8.58 12.61 -6.33
CA GLY A 577 -9.15 12.85 -7.65
C GLY A 577 -9.41 11.60 -8.48
N ASP A 578 -9.61 11.84 -9.77
CA ASP A 578 -10.05 10.87 -10.76
C ASP A 578 -9.25 10.92 -12.06
N VAL A 579 -8.28 11.84 -12.19
CA VAL A 579 -7.33 11.87 -13.31
C VAL A 579 -5.89 12.14 -12.84
N VAL A 580 -4.94 11.38 -13.38
CA VAL A 580 -3.51 11.70 -13.38
C VAL A 580 -3.04 11.81 -14.82
N ALA A 581 -2.32 12.88 -15.14
CA ALA A 581 -1.80 13.12 -16.48
C ALA A 581 -0.34 13.59 -16.44
N THR A 582 0.46 13.12 -17.40
CA THR A 582 1.84 13.58 -17.63
C THR A 582 1.96 14.10 -19.05
N GLY A 583 2.48 15.31 -19.21
CA GLY A 583 2.78 15.90 -20.51
C GLY A 583 4.27 15.85 -20.87
N ILE A 584 4.62 16.35 -22.05
CA ILE A 584 6.00 16.34 -22.59
C ILE A 584 7.05 17.05 -21.72
N ALA A 585 6.63 17.94 -20.81
CA ALA A 585 7.52 18.58 -19.84
C ALA A 585 8.00 17.60 -18.75
N GLY A 586 7.34 16.44 -18.61
CA GLY A 586 7.60 15.47 -17.55
C GLY A 586 6.90 15.79 -16.22
N ASP A 587 6.18 16.91 -16.14
CA ASP A 587 5.38 17.25 -14.97
C ASP A 587 4.10 16.40 -14.92
N THR A 588 3.91 15.66 -13.82
CA THR A 588 2.70 14.88 -13.55
C THR A 588 1.74 15.69 -12.69
N VAL A 589 0.48 15.78 -13.11
CA VAL A 589 -0.59 16.47 -12.39
C VAL A 589 -1.70 15.50 -12.00
N THR A 590 -2.33 15.78 -10.85
CA THR A 590 -3.50 15.06 -10.36
C THR A 590 -4.68 16.01 -10.32
N LEU A 591 -5.83 15.59 -10.87
CA LEU A 591 -7.02 16.41 -11.02
C LEU A 591 -8.26 15.69 -10.45
N SER A 592 -9.20 16.50 -9.96
CA SER A 592 -10.52 16.07 -9.51
C SER A 592 -11.57 16.74 -10.41
N ILE A 593 -12.03 16.01 -11.42
CA ILE A 593 -12.95 16.52 -12.46
C ILE A 593 -14.38 16.08 -12.16
N ASN A 594 -14.60 14.77 -12.00
CA ASN A 594 -15.86 14.16 -11.63
C ASN A 594 -15.87 13.63 -10.18
N GLU A 595 -14.80 13.83 -9.39
CA GLU A 595 -14.78 13.47 -7.97
C GLU A 595 -15.92 14.20 -7.24
N GLY A 596 -17.01 13.48 -6.93
CA GLY A 596 -18.27 14.04 -6.40
C GLY A 596 -19.49 14.01 -7.34
N ALA A 597 -19.36 13.58 -8.60
CA ALA A 597 -20.47 13.50 -9.55
C ALA A 597 -21.47 12.35 -9.28
N SER A 598 -21.16 11.47 -8.33
CA SER A 598 -22.11 10.53 -7.73
C SER A 598 -22.28 10.75 -6.23
N MET A 599 -22.57 11.99 -5.84
CA MET A 599 -23.49 12.21 -4.73
C MET A 599 -24.60 13.17 -5.19
N PRO A 600 -25.82 12.68 -5.47
CA PRO A 600 -26.97 13.44 -5.00
C PRO A 600 -26.66 13.76 -3.53
N HIS A 601 -26.73 15.03 -3.15
CA HIS A 601 -26.90 15.34 -1.72
C HIS A 601 -27.91 14.35 -1.18
N GLN A 602 -27.52 13.58 -0.16
CA GLN A 602 -28.45 12.76 0.58
C GLN A 602 -29.71 13.61 0.75
N PRO A 603 -30.88 13.17 0.23
CA PRO A 603 -32.07 13.99 0.32
C PRO A 603 -32.21 14.38 1.78
N ALA A 604 -32.45 15.67 2.03
CA ALA A 604 -33.02 16.09 3.29
C ALA A 604 -34.07 15.04 3.70
N PRO A 605 -34.06 14.60 4.97
CA PRO A 605 -34.71 13.38 5.42
C PRO A 605 -36.05 13.16 4.73
N ALA A 606 -36.25 11.95 4.20
CA ALA A 606 -37.39 11.58 3.37
C ALA A 606 -38.69 12.27 3.81
N GLN A 607 -39.48 12.73 2.84
CA GLN A 607 -40.71 13.54 2.97
C GLN A 607 -41.73 13.06 4.02
N GLY A 608 -41.57 11.84 4.56
CA GLY A 608 -42.23 11.35 5.77
C GLY A 608 -41.89 12.12 7.06
N TRP A 609 -40.73 12.76 7.24
CA TRP A 609 -40.53 13.65 8.40
C TRP A 609 -41.49 14.82 8.32
N ALA A 610 -41.65 15.47 7.15
CA ALA A 610 -42.51 16.64 7.00
C ALA A 610 -43.94 16.39 7.49
N TRP A 611 -44.49 15.17 7.30
CA TRP A 611 -45.78 14.77 7.86
C TRP A 611 -45.78 14.81 9.40
N TRP A 612 -44.73 14.30 10.07
CA TRP A 612 -44.58 14.38 11.53
C TRP A 612 -44.38 15.81 12.02
N ALA A 613 -43.66 16.66 11.27
CA ALA A 613 -43.51 18.08 11.61
C ALA A 613 -44.84 18.84 11.49
N TRP A 614 -45.64 18.58 10.44
CA TRP A 614 -46.98 19.14 10.28
C TRP A 614 -47.97 18.59 11.32
N ALA A 615 -47.90 17.31 11.66
CA ALA A 615 -48.71 16.71 12.73
C ALA A 615 -48.38 17.32 14.09
N SER A 616 -47.09 17.58 14.37
CA SER A 616 -46.63 18.25 15.58
C SER A 616 -47.09 19.70 15.65
N ALA A 617 -46.98 20.44 14.54
CA ALA A 617 -47.45 21.83 14.45
C ALA A 617 -48.98 21.92 14.60
N ALA A 618 -49.73 20.98 14.02
CA ALA A 618 -51.18 20.89 14.18
C ALA A 618 -51.57 20.57 15.63
N ALA A 619 -50.87 19.64 16.30
CA ALA A 619 -51.12 19.31 17.70
C ALA A 619 -50.87 20.51 18.63
N VAL A 620 -49.79 21.29 18.38
CA VAL A 620 -49.51 22.52 19.13
C VAL A 620 -50.55 23.60 18.84
N GLY A 621 -51.02 23.74 17.59
CA GLY A 621 -52.10 24.66 17.23
C GLY A 621 -53.44 24.31 17.90
N VAL A 622 -53.80 23.02 17.96
CA VAL A 622 -55.00 22.54 18.65
C VAL A 622 -54.87 22.76 20.16
N ALA A 623 -53.71 22.49 20.76
CA ALA A 623 -53.47 22.77 22.18
C ALA A 623 -53.57 24.28 22.50
N ALA A 624 -53.01 25.15 21.64
CA ALA A 624 -53.09 26.59 21.79
C ALA A 624 -54.53 27.13 21.65
N THR A 625 -55.31 26.60 20.72
CA THR A 625 -56.73 26.96 20.56
C THR A 625 -57.58 26.47 21.73
N ILE A 626 -57.37 25.25 22.23
CA ILE A 626 -58.05 24.76 23.44
C ILE A 626 -57.69 25.63 24.64
N ALA A 627 -56.41 25.97 24.83
CA ALA A 627 -55.96 26.84 25.91
C ALA A 627 -56.58 28.25 25.82
N ALA A 628 -56.63 28.84 24.62
CA ALA A 628 -57.29 30.12 24.37
C ALA A 628 -58.80 30.06 24.64
N THR A 629 -59.47 28.98 24.23
CA THR A 629 -60.91 28.79 24.44
C THR A 629 -61.23 28.62 25.92
N VAL A 630 -60.42 27.85 26.67
CA VAL A 630 -60.54 27.70 28.12
C VAL A 630 -60.31 29.03 28.85
N LEU A 631 -59.33 29.83 28.40
CA LEU A 631 -59.07 31.17 28.94
C LEU A 631 -60.22 32.15 28.69
N VAL A 632 -60.84 32.11 27.51
CA VAL A 632 -61.99 32.96 27.17
C VAL A 632 -63.26 32.53 27.94
N VAL A 633 -63.48 31.22 28.12
CA VAL A 633 -64.63 30.72 28.91
C VAL A 633 -64.44 31.00 30.41
N ARG A 634 -63.21 30.89 30.94
CA ARG A 634 -62.90 31.29 32.33
C ARG A 634 -62.98 32.80 32.55
N ARG A 635 -62.77 33.63 31.53
CA ARG A 635 -62.99 35.09 31.61
C ARG A 635 -64.46 35.50 31.45
N ARG A 636 -65.34 34.59 31.02
CA ARG A 636 -66.79 34.82 30.87
C ARG A 636 -67.64 34.25 32.02
N THR A 637 -67.01 33.75 33.09
CA THR A 637 -67.69 33.42 34.34
C THR A 637 -67.53 34.57 35.34
N PRO A 638 -68.45 35.55 35.36
CA PRO A 638 -68.53 36.50 36.46
C PRO A 638 -68.96 35.78 37.74
N ALA A 639 -68.38 36.22 38.85
CA ALA A 639 -68.77 35.80 40.19
C ALA A 639 -70.29 35.89 40.40
N ARG A 640 -70.85 34.78 40.90
CA ARG A 640 -72.00 34.78 41.79
C ARG A 640 -71.74 33.80 42.91
#